data_AF-A0A072TU76-F1
#
_entry.id   AF-A0A072TU76-F1
#
_cell.length_a   1.000
_cell.length_b   1.000
_cell.length_c   1.000
_cell.angle_alpha   90.00
_cell.angle_beta   90.00
_cell.angle_gamma   90.00
#
_symmetry.space_group_name_H-M   'P 1'
#
loop_
_entity.id
_entity.type
_entity.pdbx_description
1 polymer ?
#
loop_
_entity_poly.entity_id
_entity_poly.type
_entity_poly.pdbx_seq_one_letter_code
_entity_poly.pdbx_strand_id
1 'polypeptide(L)'
;MEMVPRKNQSRAMRHMFSASDDTIMTKQIRATHAPIEEHVDVRPLLNVVQDIFRHAASLIPDIVQGKQVQMGVIKDDANESDLSDVLEISYHAINKISCEISCKCMMGGGDAHATAIGILGMLSSYSWDAKLVIALAAFAANLGEFWLVAQLYATNRLAKSVALLKHIHETLNQVDDLGPKFEAVHHLLKAMLDVTDCIVEFHELPDQYIDHEAPETLTASTLIPSAVYWIIRSIVACASHIFGIIGLGQGYMTSTTETWELSSLTQKLDSMNGHLQNQLAICRQHLDDNKQKEAFQTLQHLFETSHQDNIKVLKALIRCKDDPLPLSDGSTKQRVSIEVLRKKIVLLYITDLHHISDQEVVIFEQMYQESRQDSTRLESQYELVWIPIVEKGAPWTETKQKFERLQSMMPWYSVYDPSLLEPASIRYIKEVWLFNTKPMLVVLDPQGKVVNLNAVHMMWIWGSMAYPFSSLREEALWKDETWGLALLADTIDPLLFDWVTAGKYICLYGGDDMEWIRKFTSAAKSMARTLQIPLEMMYVGKSNPGQKVKRINKTIYDENLSNVLTDPTIIWFFWVRLESMWHSKLQQSKTVENDQIMLEIMRILSFDSSDLGWAVLSQGTVRMTQGKGDSFLKCLDELDEWKGDVNDKGVLTAMDDYIQGIQQPHHCNRLILPGVDGTIPDKIVCAECGQPMEKFYMYRCCNE
;
A
#
# COMPACT_ATOMS: atom_id res chain seq x y z
N MET A 1 35.28 51.52 -17.70
CA MET A 1 34.90 51.84 -19.10
C MET A 1 34.71 50.50 -19.79
N GLU A 2 33.58 49.85 -19.47
CA GLU A 2 33.28 48.50 -19.92
C GLU A 2 32.53 48.56 -21.26
N MET A 3 33.07 47.82 -22.22
CA MET A 3 32.52 47.66 -23.56
C MET A 3 31.25 46.82 -23.50
N VAL A 4 30.15 47.40 -24.00
CA VAL A 4 28.90 46.73 -24.33
C VAL A 4 29.12 45.79 -25.52
N PRO A 5 28.77 44.49 -25.44
CA PRO A 5 28.65 43.64 -26.62
C PRO A 5 27.22 43.69 -27.17
N ARG A 6 27.15 43.91 -28.49
CA ARG A 6 25.94 43.93 -29.33
C ARG A 6 25.11 42.65 -29.17
N LYS A 7 23.82 42.80 -28.83
CA LYS A 7 22.79 41.77 -29.06
C LYS A 7 22.57 41.62 -30.56
N ASN A 8 22.95 40.48 -31.13
CA ASN A 8 22.42 40.01 -32.40
C ASN A 8 20.94 39.63 -32.19
N GLN A 9 20.03 40.42 -32.76
CA GLN A 9 18.64 40.02 -32.95
C GLN A 9 18.61 38.89 -33.99
N SER A 10 18.48 37.64 -33.53
CA SER A 10 17.98 36.57 -34.39
C SER A 10 16.49 36.84 -34.60
N ARG A 11 16.15 37.18 -35.84
CA ARG A 11 14.79 37.41 -36.32
C ARG A 11 14.05 36.07 -36.28
N ALA A 12 13.44 35.77 -35.13
CA ALA A 12 12.45 34.70 -35.04
C ALA A 12 11.30 35.03 -36.01
N MET A 13 11.18 34.25 -37.09
CA MET A 13 10.00 34.24 -37.94
C MET A 13 8.81 33.78 -37.08
N ARG A 14 8.11 34.75 -36.48
CA ARG A 14 6.74 34.56 -35.99
C ARG A 14 5.88 34.27 -37.21
N HIS A 15 5.51 33.02 -37.42
CA HIS A 15 4.38 32.70 -38.28
C HIS A 15 3.10 33.19 -37.58
N MET A 16 2.50 34.23 -38.14
CA MET A 16 1.14 34.65 -37.84
C MET A 16 0.17 33.57 -38.33
N PHE A 17 -0.43 32.84 -37.40
CA PHE A 17 -1.74 32.22 -37.61
C PHE A 17 -2.73 32.95 -36.70
N SER A 18 -3.83 33.46 -37.26
CA SER A 18 -4.84 34.22 -36.54
C SER A 18 -5.67 33.28 -35.67
N ALA A 19 -5.75 33.54 -34.35
CA ALA A 19 -6.60 32.81 -33.42
C ALA A 19 -8.12 32.83 -33.79
N SER A 20 -8.55 33.72 -34.69
CA SER A 20 -9.92 33.76 -35.22
C SER A 20 -10.28 32.54 -36.06
N ASP A 21 -9.32 32.00 -36.81
CA ASP A 21 -9.60 31.01 -37.87
C ASP A 21 -9.72 29.59 -37.27
N ASP A 22 -8.95 29.30 -36.21
CA ASP A 22 -9.08 28.07 -35.42
C ASP A 22 -10.47 27.94 -34.77
N THR A 23 -11.09 29.06 -34.40
CA THR A 23 -12.42 29.07 -33.76
C THR A 23 -13.55 28.82 -34.77
N ILE A 24 -13.37 29.23 -36.03
CA ILE A 24 -14.32 28.98 -37.12
C ILE A 24 -14.21 27.53 -37.58
N MET A 25 -12.98 27.03 -37.74
CA MET A 25 -12.70 25.64 -38.12
C MET A 25 -13.26 24.65 -37.09
N THR A 26 -13.05 24.89 -35.79
CA THR A 26 -13.58 24.03 -34.72
C THR A 26 -15.11 24.00 -34.69
N LYS A 27 -15.79 25.12 -34.95
CA LYS A 27 -17.25 25.16 -35.08
C LYS A 27 -17.74 24.36 -36.29
N GLN A 28 -17.06 24.48 -37.42
CA GLN A 28 -17.39 23.72 -38.63
C GLN A 28 -17.22 22.22 -38.43
N ILE A 29 -16.13 21.78 -37.77
CA ILE A 29 -15.90 20.38 -37.42
C ILE A 29 -17.04 19.88 -36.51
N ARG A 30 -17.37 20.62 -35.44
CA ARG A 30 -18.44 20.22 -34.50
C ARG A 30 -19.81 20.15 -35.17
N ALA A 31 -20.09 21.01 -36.16
CA ALA A 31 -21.34 20.99 -36.91
C ALA A 31 -21.55 19.69 -37.72
N THR A 32 -20.49 18.93 -37.99
CA THR A 32 -20.58 17.61 -38.66
C THR A 32 -20.94 16.45 -37.72
N HIS A 33 -21.10 16.70 -36.42
CA HIS A 33 -21.31 15.66 -35.42
C HIS A 33 -22.74 15.66 -34.88
N ALA A 34 -23.47 14.58 -35.18
CA ALA A 34 -24.83 14.33 -34.73
C ALA A 34 -24.96 12.83 -34.42
N PRO A 35 -24.31 12.34 -33.35
CA PRO A 35 -24.24 10.91 -33.06
C PRO A 35 -25.61 10.36 -32.69
N ILE A 36 -25.87 9.12 -33.10
CA ILE A 36 -26.98 8.29 -32.60
C ILE A 36 -26.39 7.46 -31.44
N GLU A 37 -27.10 7.31 -30.32
CA GLU A 37 -26.62 6.69 -29.05
C GLU A 37 -26.17 5.21 -29.15
N GLU A 38 -25.98 4.66 -30.34
CA GLU A 38 -25.53 3.28 -30.54
C GLU A 38 -24.00 3.22 -30.42
N HIS A 39 -23.54 2.66 -29.31
CA HIS A 39 -22.12 2.44 -29.03
C HIS A 39 -21.57 1.36 -29.97
N VAL A 40 -20.49 1.69 -30.70
CA VAL A 40 -19.78 0.76 -31.59
C VAL A 40 -18.45 0.42 -30.94
N ASP A 41 -18.18 -0.86 -30.68
CA ASP A 41 -16.85 -1.29 -30.23
C ASP A 41 -15.86 -1.23 -31.40
N VAL A 42 -14.99 -0.23 -31.40
CA VAL A 42 -14.07 0.03 -32.51
C VAL A 42 -12.74 -0.72 -32.39
N ARG A 43 -12.46 -1.36 -31.24
CA ARG A 43 -11.15 -1.98 -30.96
C ARG A 43 -10.79 -3.12 -31.91
N PRO A 44 -11.71 -4.04 -32.27
CA PRO A 44 -11.41 -5.10 -33.23
C PRO A 44 -11.00 -4.53 -34.60
N LEU A 45 -11.70 -3.50 -35.08
CA LEU A 45 -11.41 -2.86 -36.36
C LEU A 45 -10.07 -2.11 -36.34
N LEU A 46 -9.76 -1.41 -35.24
CA LEU A 46 -8.48 -0.73 -35.07
C LEU A 46 -7.29 -1.70 -35.08
N ASN A 47 -7.43 -2.89 -34.49
CA ASN A 47 -6.39 -3.92 -34.53
C ASN A 47 -6.06 -4.36 -35.97
N VAL A 48 -7.08 -4.51 -36.83
CA VAL A 48 -6.89 -4.83 -38.26
C VAL A 48 -6.17 -3.70 -38.99
N VAL A 49 -6.53 -2.44 -38.72
CA VAL A 49 -5.85 -1.27 -39.30
C VAL A 49 -4.37 -1.24 -38.91
N GLN A 50 -4.08 -1.43 -37.62
CA GLN A 50 -2.71 -1.47 -37.11
C GLN A 50 -1.91 -2.59 -37.77
N ASP A 51 -2.52 -3.76 -37.98
CA ASP A 51 -1.87 -4.89 -38.66
C ASP A 51 -1.50 -4.55 -40.11
N ILE A 52 -2.43 -3.96 -40.88
CA ILE A 52 -2.18 -3.52 -42.26
C ILE A 52 -1.05 -2.49 -42.30
N PHE A 53 -1.05 -1.50 -41.41
CA PHE A 53 -0.02 -0.46 -41.39
C PHE A 53 1.36 -1.01 -40.97
N ARG A 54 1.40 -1.95 -40.02
CA ARG A 54 2.65 -2.64 -39.62
C ARG A 54 3.24 -3.43 -40.78
N HIS A 55 2.42 -4.19 -41.50
CA HIS A 55 2.86 -4.94 -42.68
C HIS A 55 3.31 -4.02 -43.80
N ALA A 56 2.55 -2.96 -44.10
CA ALA A 56 2.92 -1.94 -45.08
C ALA A 56 4.29 -1.29 -44.75
N ALA A 57 4.54 -0.99 -43.48
CA ALA A 57 5.81 -0.42 -43.03
C ALA A 57 7.00 -1.38 -43.20
N SER A 58 6.81 -2.67 -42.93
CA SER A 58 7.87 -3.68 -43.06
C SER A 58 8.35 -3.89 -44.50
N LEU A 59 7.52 -3.54 -45.48
CA LEU A 59 7.81 -3.71 -46.92
C LEU A 59 8.64 -2.55 -47.51
N ILE A 60 8.67 -1.40 -46.84
CA ILE A 60 9.36 -0.20 -47.33
C ILE A 60 10.89 -0.43 -47.52
N PRO A 61 11.63 -1.02 -46.56
CA PRO A 61 13.08 -1.21 -46.70
C PRO A 61 13.47 -2.23 -47.78
N ASP A 62 12.70 -3.32 -47.92
CA ASP A 62 13.00 -4.41 -48.86
C ASP A 62 12.76 -4.01 -50.32
N ILE A 63 11.75 -3.16 -50.56
CA ILE A 63 11.46 -2.57 -51.87
C ILE A 63 12.49 -1.49 -52.23
N VAL A 64 12.93 -0.68 -51.26
CA VAL A 64 13.99 0.32 -51.45
C VAL A 64 15.36 -0.32 -51.73
N GLN A 65 15.61 -1.56 -51.26
CA GLN A 65 16.84 -2.32 -51.52
C GLN A 65 16.74 -3.36 -52.66
N GLY A 66 15.58 -3.52 -53.29
CA GLY A 66 15.38 -4.49 -54.39
C GLY A 66 15.53 -5.96 -54.00
N LYS A 67 15.28 -6.34 -52.74
CA LYS A 67 15.41 -7.73 -52.26
C LYS A 67 14.08 -8.48 -52.30
N GLN A 68 14.14 -9.81 -52.51
CA GLN A 68 12.98 -10.69 -52.39
C GLN A 68 12.56 -10.86 -50.92
N VAL A 69 11.32 -10.48 -50.61
CA VAL A 69 10.69 -10.63 -49.29
C VAL A 69 10.28 -12.10 -49.09
N GLN A 70 10.78 -12.75 -48.03
CA GLN A 70 10.32 -14.08 -47.59
C GLN A 70 9.31 -13.97 -46.44
N MET A 71 8.25 -14.78 -46.51
CA MET A 71 7.19 -14.84 -45.51
C MET A 71 7.66 -15.45 -44.19
N GLY A 72 7.49 -14.72 -43.08
CA GLY A 72 7.48 -15.28 -41.72
C GLY A 72 6.05 -15.66 -41.31
N VAL A 73 5.83 -16.93 -40.96
CA VAL A 73 4.52 -17.43 -40.48
C VAL A 73 4.14 -16.73 -39.17
N ILE A 74 2.95 -16.11 -39.11
CA ILE A 74 2.37 -15.55 -37.88
C ILE A 74 1.04 -16.27 -37.58
N LYS A 75 0.83 -16.56 -36.31
CA LYS A 75 -0.36 -17.21 -35.74
C LYS A 75 -1.59 -16.29 -35.83
N ASP A 76 -2.71 -16.86 -36.29
CA ASP A 76 -4.05 -16.30 -36.10
C ASP A 76 -4.45 -16.39 -34.63
N ASP A 77 -4.47 -15.26 -33.95
CA ASP A 77 -5.17 -15.09 -32.67
C ASP A 77 -6.01 -13.80 -32.76
N ALA A 78 -7.18 -13.87 -33.40
CA ALA A 78 -8.20 -12.82 -33.35
C ALA A 78 -9.60 -13.44 -33.22
N ASN A 79 -10.40 -12.92 -32.28
CA ASN A 79 -11.83 -13.24 -32.13
C ASN A 79 -12.59 -12.81 -33.40
N GLU A 80 -12.83 -13.75 -34.33
CA GLU A 80 -13.54 -13.48 -35.58
C GLU A 80 -14.99 -13.00 -35.38
N SER A 81 -15.63 -13.31 -34.24
CA SER A 81 -17.02 -12.93 -33.95
C SER A 81 -17.21 -11.42 -33.76
N ASP A 82 -16.38 -10.81 -32.91
CA ASP A 82 -16.55 -9.41 -32.50
C ASP A 82 -16.21 -8.45 -33.66
N LEU A 83 -15.30 -8.87 -34.54
CA LEU A 83 -14.97 -8.15 -35.78
C LEU A 83 -16.11 -8.21 -36.80
N SER A 84 -16.86 -9.33 -36.86
CA SER A 84 -17.97 -9.50 -37.80
C SER A 84 -19.09 -8.49 -37.55
N ASP A 85 -19.46 -8.29 -36.29
CA ASP A 85 -20.55 -7.38 -35.90
C ASP A 85 -20.19 -5.90 -36.21
N VAL A 86 -18.95 -5.50 -35.94
CA VAL A 86 -18.45 -4.14 -36.23
C VAL A 86 -18.35 -3.91 -37.74
N LEU A 87 -17.94 -4.92 -38.50
CA LEU A 87 -17.90 -4.85 -39.95
C LEU A 87 -19.31 -4.78 -40.55
N GLU A 88 -20.31 -5.49 -40.04
CA GLU A 88 -21.69 -5.36 -40.52
C GLU A 88 -22.22 -3.92 -40.39
N ILE A 89 -21.88 -3.23 -39.29
CA ILE A 89 -22.30 -1.86 -39.01
C ILE A 89 -21.50 -0.82 -39.84
N SER A 90 -20.24 -1.09 -40.14
CA SER A 90 -19.32 -0.10 -40.73
C SER A 90 -18.92 -0.35 -42.19
N TYR A 91 -19.17 -1.54 -42.75
CA TYR A 91 -18.73 -1.95 -44.08
C TYR A 91 -19.15 -0.98 -45.19
N HIS A 92 -20.41 -0.56 -45.18
CA HIS A 92 -20.91 0.40 -46.18
C HIS A 92 -20.21 1.76 -46.04
N ALA A 93 -19.96 2.22 -44.81
CA ALA A 93 -19.24 3.47 -44.55
C ALA A 93 -17.76 3.38 -44.99
N ILE A 94 -17.08 2.29 -44.64
CA ILE A 94 -15.69 2.01 -45.02
C ILE A 94 -15.54 2.06 -46.55
N ASN A 95 -16.37 1.31 -47.29
CA ASN A 95 -16.29 1.28 -48.75
C ASN A 95 -16.60 2.63 -49.39
N LYS A 96 -17.63 3.33 -48.90
CA LYS A 96 -18.00 4.65 -49.42
C LYS A 96 -16.87 5.66 -49.24
N ILE A 97 -16.22 5.66 -48.08
CA ILE A 97 -15.09 6.56 -47.78
C ILE A 97 -13.85 6.16 -48.57
N SER A 98 -13.57 4.85 -48.68
CA SER A 98 -12.45 4.34 -49.49
C SER A 98 -12.57 4.79 -50.95
N CYS A 99 -13.78 4.74 -51.52
CA CYS A 99 -14.08 5.26 -52.85
C CYS A 99 -13.91 6.78 -52.93
N GLU A 100 -14.45 7.54 -51.96
CA GLU A 100 -14.32 9.00 -51.94
C GLU A 100 -12.84 9.42 -51.90
N ILE A 101 -12.04 8.84 -51.01
CA ILE A 101 -10.60 9.10 -50.89
C ILE A 101 -9.92 8.80 -52.22
N SER A 102 -10.16 7.62 -52.80
CA SER A 102 -9.57 7.22 -54.09
C SER A 102 -9.93 8.19 -55.21
N CYS A 103 -11.21 8.53 -55.38
CA CYS A 103 -11.67 9.40 -56.46
C CYS A 103 -11.17 10.84 -56.32
N LYS A 104 -11.18 11.41 -55.11
CA LYS A 104 -10.78 12.81 -54.89
C LYS A 104 -9.27 13.00 -54.94
N CYS A 105 -8.50 12.04 -54.44
CA CYS A 105 -7.03 12.11 -54.44
C CYS A 105 -6.41 11.83 -55.81
N MET A 106 -7.02 10.98 -56.65
CA MET A 106 -6.51 10.69 -58.01
C MET A 106 -6.65 11.88 -58.98
N MET A 107 -7.61 12.78 -58.76
CA MET A 107 -7.88 13.90 -59.69
C MET A 107 -6.96 15.12 -59.52
N GLY A 108 -5.91 15.02 -58.68
CA GLY A 108 -4.74 15.93 -58.71
C GLY A 108 -5.00 17.42 -58.41
N GLY A 109 -6.10 17.77 -57.74
CA GLY A 109 -6.45 19.17 -57.47
C GLY A 109 -7.58 19.39 -56.46
N GLY A 110 -7.87 18.40 -55.61
CA GLY A 110 -8.92 18.49 -54.59
C GLY A 110 -8.49 19.29 -53.36
N ASP A 111 -9.38 20.14 -52.84
CA ASP A 111 -9.17 20.76 -51.53
C ASP A 111 -9.22 19.70 -50.41
N ALA A 112 -8.08 19.45 -49.78
CA ALA A 112 -7.95 18.50 -48.67
C ALA A 112 -8.84 18.87 -47.48
N HIS A 113 -9.12 20.16 -47.27
CA HIS A 113 -10.05 20.60 -46.24
C HIS A 113 -11.49 20.16 -46.55
N ALA A 114 -11.99 20.50 -47.74
CA ALA A 114 -13.34 20.13 -48.17
C ALA A 114 -13.55 18.61 -48.15
N THR A 115 -12.53 17.84 -48.56
CA THR A 115 -12.58 16.36 -48.53
C THR A 115 -12.66 15.84 -47.11
N ALA A 116 -11.82 16.35 -46.19
CA ALA A 116 -11.84 15.94 -44.79
C ALA A 116 -13.18 16.28 -44.09
N ILE A 117 -13.75 17.46 -44.35
CA ILE A 117 -15.07 17.84 -43.85
C ILE A 117 -16.19 16.98 -44.46
N GLY A 118 -16.07 16.63 -45.75
CA GLY A 118 -17.00 15.72 -46.43
C GLY A 118 -17.02 14.33 -45.79
N ILE A 119 -15.85 13.75 -45.50
CA ILE A 119 -15.71 12.47 -44.79
C ILE A 119 -16.34 12.56 -43.39
N LEU A 120 -16.06 13.62 -42.64
CA LEU A 120 -16.66 13.85 -41.32
C LEU A 120 -18.20 13.93 -41.36
N GLY A 121 -18.75 14.56 -42.40
CA GLY A 121 -20.20 14.64 -42.62
C GLY A 121 -20.82 13.29 -42.98
N MET A 122 -20.12 12.46 -43.77
CA MET A 122 -20.55 11.09 -44.09
C MET A 122 -20.62 10.19 -42.86
N LEU A 123 -19.79 10.45 -41.85
CA LEU A 123 -19.75 9.73 -40.59
C LEU A 123 -20.50 10.47 -39.46
N SER A 124 -21.41 11.39 -39.78
CA SER A 124 -22.04 12.29 -38.80
C SER A 124 -22.72 11.56 -37.64
N SER A 125 -23.31 10.39 -37.89
CA SER A 125 -24.03 9.55 -36.92
C SER A 125 -23.13 8.77 -35.96
N TYR A 126 -21.82 8.71 -36.18
CA TYR A 126 -20.88 7.95 -35.35
C TYR A 126 -20.24 8.82 -34.26
N SER A 127 -19.80 8.18 -33.17
CA SER A 127 -18.95 8.77 -32.13
C SER A 127 -17.57 9.16 -32.70
N TRP A 128 -16.84 10.06 -32.04
CA TRP A 128 -15.58 10.60 -32.58
C TRP A 128 -14.50 9.54 -32.81
N ASP A 129 -14.38 8.58 -31.90
CA ASP A 129 -13.53 7.40 -32.00
C ASP A 129 -13.94 6.50 -33.17
N ALA A 130 -15.24 6.21 -33.33
CA ALA A 130 -15.74 5.41 -34.47
C ALA A 130 -15.53 6.12 -35.81
N LYS A 131 -15.74 7.44 -35.88
CA LYS A 131 -15.44 8.22 -37.11
C LYS A 131 -13.98 8.03 -37.51
N LEU A 132 -13.10 8.09 -36.53
CA LEU A 132 -11.67 8.01 -36.73
C LEU A 132 -11.24 6.61 -37.19
N VAL A 133 -11.65 5.56 -36.48
CA VAL A 133 -11.29 4.18 -36.81
C VAL A 133 -11.87 3.75 -38.16
N ILE A 134 -13.10 4.14 -38.49
CA ILE A 134 -13.72 3.84 -39.80
C ILE A 134 -12.98 4.56 -40.94
N ALA A 135 -12.60 5.83 -40.76
CA ALA A 135 -11.84 6.56 -41.76
C ALA A 135 -10.44 5.95 -41.98
N LEU A 136 -9.78 5.54 -40.89
CA LEU A 136 -8.50 4.84 -40.96
C LEU A 136 -8.63 3.46 -41.62
N ALA A 137 -9.69 2.71 -41.35
CA ALA A 137 -9.97 1.43 -42.00
C ALA A 137 -10.18 1.58 -43.50
N ALA A 138 -10.93 2.60 -43.93
CA ALA A 138 -11.11 2.92 -45.35
C ALA A 138 -9.78 3.26 -46.04
N PHE A 139 -8.91 4.01 -45.36
CA PHE A 139 -7.58 4.30 -45.87
C PHE A 139 -6.65 3.08 -45.86
N ALA A 140 -6.70 2.26 -44.81
CA ALA A 140 -5.94 1.02 -44.70
C ALA A 140 -6.30 0.03 -45.80
N ALA A 141 -7.57 -0.08 -46.18
CA ALA A 141 -7.99 -0.88 -47.33
C ALA A 141 -7.30 -0.41 -48.63
N ASN A 142 -7.34 0.90 -48.92
CA ASN A 142 -6.68 1.48 -50.09
C ASN A 142 -5.16 1.26 -50.07
N LEU A 143 -4.53 1.47 -48.92
CA LEU A 143 -3.09 1.32 -48.71
C LEU A 143 -2.65 -0.15 -48.81
N GLY A 144 -3.40 -1.05 -48.19
CA GLY A 144 -3.16 -2.49 -48.19
C GLY A 144 -3.27 -3.07 -49.59
N GLU A 145 -4.29 -2.68 -50.37
CA GLU A 145 -4.40 -3.06 -51.78
C GLU A 145 -3.17 -2.65 -52.59
N PHE A 146 -2.67 -1.43 -52.38
CA PHE A 146 -1.49 -0.93 -53.08
C PHE A 146 -0.25 -1.77 -52.74
N TRP A 147 0.04 -1.97 -51.45
CA TRP A 147 1.22 -2.72 -51.03
C TRP A 147 1.15 -4.20 -51.39
N LEU A 148 -0.03 -4.82 -51.32
CA LEU A 148 -0.22 -6.21 -51.72
C LEU A 148 0.09 -6.41 -53.22
N VAL A 149 -0.38 -5.50 -54.08
CA VAL A 149 -0.08 -5.53 -55.52
C VAL A 149 1.40 -5.23 -55.79
N ALA A 150 1.99 -4.26 -55.08
CA ALA A 150 3.41 -3.92 -55.21
C ALA A 150 4.32 -5.10 -54.81
N GLN A 151 4.02 -5.78 -53.71
CA GLN A 151 4.78 -6.92 -53.19
C GLN A 151 4.71 -8.13 -54.13
N LEU A 152 3.52 -8.45 -54.65
CA LEU A 152 3.30 -9.63 -55.49
C LEU A 152 3.59 -9.40 -56.97
N TYR A 153 3.96 -8.18 -57.37
CA TYR A 153 4.16 -7.78 -58.76
C TYR A 153 5.11 -8.72 -59.53
N ALA A 154 6.23 -9.10 -58.89
CA ALA A 154 7.27 -9.91 -59.53
C ALA A 154 6.93 -11.41 -59.63
N THR A 155 6.02 -11.92 -58.78
CA THR A 155 5.78 -13.36 -58.60
C THR A 155 4.38 -13.82 -59.01
N ASN A 156 3.40 -12.92 -59.06
CA ASN A 156 2.00 -13.26 -59.32
C ASN A 156 1.48 -12.59 -60.60
N ARG A 157 1.00 -13.40 -61.57
CA ARG A 157 0.49 -12.93 -62.86
C ARG A 157 -0.76 -12.03 -62.74
N LEU A 158 -1.63 -12.29 -61.77
CA LEU A 158 -2.80 -11.45 -61.49
C LEU A 158 -2.33 -10.09 -60.96
N ALA A 159 -1.46 -10.07 -59.95
CA ALA A 159 -0.89 -8.84 -59.40
C ALA A 159 -0.17 -8.01 -60.48
N LYS A 160 0.60 -8.66 -61.37
CA LYS A 160 1.22 -8.01 -62.52
C LYS A 160 0.22 -7.33 -63.45
N SER A 161 -0.92 -7.97 -63.71
CA SER A 161 -1.98 -7.42 -64.58
C SER A 161 -2.71 -6.24 -63.90
N VAL A 162 -2.98 -6.34 -62.60
CA VAL A 162 -3.57 -5.25 -61.80
C VAL A 162 -2.61 -4.07 -61.70
N ALA A 163 -1.32 -4.33 -61.47
CA ALA A 163 -0.29 -3.30 -61.41
C ALA A 163 -0.14 -2.52 -62.72
N LEU A 164 -0.32 -3.17 -63.88
CA LEU A 164 -0.32 -2.49 -65.18
C LEU A 164 -1.52 -1.56 -65.33
N LEU A 165 -2.73 -2.01 -64.93
CA LEU A 165 -3.94 -1.18 -65.00
C LEU A 165 -3.92 -0.02 -64.00
N LYS A 166 -3.33 -0.24 -62.82
CA LYS A 166 -3.13 0.78 -61.80
C LYS A 166 -1.83 1.59 -62.02
N HIS A 167 -1.07 1.40 -63.10
CA HIS A 167 0.21 2.08 -63.37
C HIS A 167 1.31 1.96 -62.30
N ILE A 168 1.24 0.96 -61.40
CA ILE A 168 2.19 0.74 -60.30
C ILE A 168 3.59 0.30 -60.79
N HIS A 169 3.67 -0.31 -61.99
CA HIS A 169 4.91 -0.91 -62.51
C HIS A 169 6.01 0.11 -62.87
N GLU A 170 5.64 1.29 -63.36
CA GLU A 170 6.59 2.33 -63.78
C GLU A 170 7.27 3.00 -62.58
N THR A 171 6.51 3.18 -61.50
CA THR A 171 6.91 3.75 -60.22
C THR A 171 7.97 2.92 -59.48
N LEU A 172 7.81 1.59 -59.45
CA LEU A 172 8.72 0.68 -58.74
C LEU A 172 10.12 0.58 -59.38
N ASN A 173 10.34 1.12 -60.58
CA ASN A 173 11.64 1.15 -61.25
C ASN A 173 12.47 2.42 -60.94
N GLN A 174 11.89 3.43 -60.26
CA GLN A 174 12.54 4.70 -59.88
C GLN A 174 12.84 4.77 -58.36
N VAL A 175 13.49 3.73 -57.83
CA VAL A 175 13.56 3.42 -56.40
C VAL A 175 14.34 4.46 -55.56
N ASP A 176 15.37 5.10 -56.12
CA ASP A 176 16.32 5.90 -55.35
C ASP A 176 15.77 7.26 -54.83
N ASP A 177 14.67 7.80 -55.39
CA ASP A 177 14.06 9.10 -55.00
C ASP A 177 12.72 8.95 -54.22
N LEU A 178 12.28 7.70 -54.00
CA LEU A 178 10.98 7.40 -53.36
C LEU A 178 11.10 6.99 -51.88
N GLY A 179 12.27 6.53 -51.43
CA GLY A 179 12.50 6.10 -50.03
C GLY A 179 12.10 7.14 -48.98
N PRO A 180 12.60 8.39 -49.03
CA PRO A 180 12.25 9.44 -48.08
C PRO A 180 10.76 9.80 -48.05
N LYS A 181 10.04 9.60 -49.16
CA LYS A 181 8.59 9.86 -49.25
C LYS A 181 7.79 8.78 -48.54
N PHE A 182 8.16 7.51 -48.73
CA PHE A 182 7.56 6.41 -47.99
C PHE A 182 7.88 6.47 -46.48
N GLU A 183 9.08 6.92 -46.10
CA GLU A 183 9.42 7.18 -44.70
C GLU A 183 8.55 8.30 -44.09
N ALA A 184 8.33 9.41 -44.80
CA ALA A 184 7.46 10.49 -44.33
C ALA A 184 5.99 10.04 -44.16
N VAL A 185 5.48 9.20 -45.08
CA VAL A 185 4.15 8.57 -44.95
C VAL A 185 4.13 7.63 -43.75
N HIS A 186 5.17 6.83 -43.55
CA HIS A 186 5.26 5.90 -42.42
C HIS A 186 5.25 6.63 -41.06
N HIS A 187 6.04 7.70 -40.92
CA HIS A 187 6.03 8.52 -39.70
C HIS A 187 4.65 9.13 -39.43
N LEU A 188 3.97 9.62 -40.47
CA LEU A 188 2.62 10.16 -40.33
C LEU A 188 1.60 9.07 -39.97
N LEU A 189 1.71 7.87 -40.55
CA LEU A 189 0.89 6.70 -40.20
C LEU A 189 1.02 6.34 -38.72
N LYS A 190 2.25 6.33 -38.21
CA LYS A 190 2.52 6.09 -36.80
C LYS A 190 1.89 7.15 -35.91
N ALA A 191 2.09 8.44 -36.21
CA ALA A 191 1.49 9.53 -35.46
C ALA A 191 -0.06 9.48 -35.48
N MET A 192 -0.66 9.08 -36.60
CA MET A 192 -2.12 8.87 -36.70
C MET A 192 -2.59 7.73 -35.80
N LEU A 193 -1.87 6.60 -35.76
CA LEU A 193 -2.20 5.48 -34.87
C LEU A 193 -2.05 5.87 -33.40
N ASP A 194 -0.94 6.50 -33.01
CA ASP A 194 -0.68 6.87 -31.62
C ASP A 194 -1.79 7.80 -31.05
N VAL A 195 -2.23 8.79 -31.85
CA VAL A 195 -3.35 9.66 -31.46
C VAL A 195 -4.68 8.90 -31.44
N THR A 196 -4.89 7.97 -32.38
CA THR A 196 -6.11 7.16 -32.45
C THR A 196 -6.26 6.25 -31.23
N ASP A 197 -5.19 5.54 -30.88
CA ASP A 197 -5.14 4.69 -29.70
C ASP A 197 -5.45 5.52 -28.44
N CYS A 198 -4.88 6.72 -28.32
CA CYS A 198 -5.15 7.62 -27.21
C CYS A 198 -6.63 8.06 -27.14
N ILE A 199 -7.26 8.41 -28.26
CA ILE A 199 -8.68 8.80 -28.30
C ILE A 199 -9.60 7.62 -27.96
N VAL A 200 -9.28 6.42 -28.44
CA VAL A 200 -10.04 5.20 -28.11
C VAL A 200 -9.91 4.89 -26.62
N GLU A 201 -8.70 4.97 -26.04
CA GLU A 201 -8.50 4.79 -24.60
C GLU A 201 -9.26 5.82 -23.75
N PHE A 202 -9.45 7.04 -24.24
CA PHE A 202 -10.30 8.04 -23.58
C PHE A 202 -11.78 7.66 -23.59
N HIS A 203 -12.27 7.12 -24.71
CA HIS A 203 -13.66 6.69 -24.84
C HIS A 203 -13.95 5.43 -24.02
N GLU A 204 -12.95 4.57 -23.80
CA GLU A 204 -13.06 3.35 -22.97
C GLU A 204 -13.07 3.64 -21.45
N LEU A 205 -12.86 4.89 -21.02
CA LEU A 205 -12.86 5.22 -19.59
C LEU A 205 -14.27 5.05 -18.99
N PRO A 206 -14.41 4.47 -17.76
CA PRO A 206 -15.73 4.27 -17.16
C PRO A 206 -16.40 5.59 -16.73
N ASP A 207 -17.58 5.89 -17.27
CA ASP A 207 -18.33 7.13 -16.98
C ASP A 207 -18.66 7.32 -15.50
N GLN A 208 -18.82 6.24 -14.73
CA GLN A 208 -19.28 6.27 -13.32
C GLN A 208 -18.35 7.05 -12.38
N TYR A 209 -17.11 7.29 -12.80
CA TYR A 209 -16.06 7.92 -11.97
C TYR A 209 -15.45 9.17 -12.60
N ILE A 210 -15.93 9.59 -13.78
CA ILE A 210 -15.48 10.77 -14.51
C ILE A 210 -16.40 11.93 -14.19
N ASP A 211 -15.83 13.05 -13.75
CA ASP A 211 -16.54 14.31 -13.72
C ASP A 211 -16.46 14.97 -15.11
N HIS A 212 -17.59 15.03 -15.82
CA HIS A 212 -17.68 15.65 -17.14
C HIS A 212 -17.55 17.19 -17.10
N GLU A 213 -17.66 17.81 -15.91
CA GLU A 213 -17.44 19.24 -15.71
C GLU A 213 -16.00 19.57 -15.32
N ALA A 214 -15.15 18.57 -15.10
CA ALA A 214 -13.74 18.77 -14.78
C ALA A 214 -13.01 19.44 -15.97
N PRO A 215 -12.06 20.37 -15.69
CA PRO A 215 -11.36 21.14 -16.73
C PRO A 215 -10.58 20.24 -17.70
N GLU A 216 -10.13 19.07 -17.27
CA GLU A 216 -9.39 18.10 -18.08
C GLU A 216 -10.31 17.40 -19.09
N THR A 217 -11.48 16.92 -18.63
CA THR A 217 -12.51 16.31 -19.49
C THR A 217 -13.06 17.34 -20.48
N LEU A 218 -13.25 18.58 -20.04
CA LEU A 218 -13.64 19.70 -20.91
C LEU A 218 -12.55 19.99 -21.95
N THR A 219 -11.27 20.00 -21.55
CA THR A 219 -10.15 20.20 -22.48
C THR A 219 -10.09 19.07 -23.50
N ALA A 220 -10.20 17.80 -23.08
CA ALA A 220 -10.27 16.65 -23.98
C ALA A 220 -11.45 16.76 -24.96
N SER A 221 -12.64 17.15 -24.50
CA SER A 221 -13.84 17.35 -25.35
C SER A 221 -13.67 18.45 -26.42
N THR A 222 -12.71 19.37 -26.23
CA THR A 222 -12.34 20.38 -27.24
C THR A 222 -11.25 19.91 -28.19
N LEU A 223 -10.31 19.10 -27.69
CA LEU A 223 -9.17 18.60 -28.45
C LEU A 223 -9.53 17.42 -29.35
N ILE A 224 -10.39 16.50 -28.89
CA ILE A 224 -10.77 15.28 -29.62
C ILE A 224 -11.36 15.59 -31.01
N PRO A 225 -12.37 16.46 -31.17
CA PRO A 225 -12.90 16.79 -32.51
C PRO A 225 -11.83 17.34 -33.45
N SER A 226 -10.93 18.18 -32.92
CA SER A 226 -9.82 18.74 -33.69
C SER A 226 -8.83 17.66 -34.11
N ALA A 227 -8.52 16.72 -33.22
CA ALA A 227 -7.61 15.61 -33.48
C ALA A 227 -8.15 14.70 -34.58
N VAL A 228 -9.44 14.32 -34.49
CA VAL A 228 -10.11 13.52 -35.52
C VAL A 228 -10.04 14.20 -36.88
N TYR A 229 -10.32 15.50 -36.95
CA TYR A 229 -10.18 16.26 -38.20
C TYR A 229 -8.75 16.23 -38.75
N TRP A 230 -7.73 16.45 -37.92
CA TRP A 230 -6.34 16.45 -38.36
C TRP A 230 -5.88 15.05 -38.82
N ILE A 231 -6.38 13.98 -38.22
CA ILE A 231 -6.10 12.61 -38.69
C ILE A 231 -6.78 12.35 -40.04
N ILE A 232 -8.06 12.70 -40.19
CA ILE A 232 -8.75 12.55 -41.49
C ILE A 232 -8.07 13.39 -42.58
N ARG A 233 -7.60 14.59 -42.25
CA ARG A 233 -6.82 15.41 -43.17
C ARG A 233 -5.48 14.76 -43.53
N SER A 234 -4.80 14.14 -42.56
CA SER A 234 -3.57 13.38 -42.76
C SER A 234 -3.79 12.13 -43.63
N ILE A 235 -4.92 11.44 -43.48
CA ILE A 235 -5.36 10.36 -44.37
C ILE A 235 -5.45 10.85 -45.81
N VAL A 236 -6.14 11.98 -46.04
CA VAL A 236 -6.29 12.57 -47.38
C VAL A 236 -4.94 12.99 -47.96
N ALA A 237 -4.05 13.56 -47.13
CA ALA A 237 -2.68 13.90 -47.54
C ALA A 237 -1.89 12.64 -47.94
N CYS A 238 -1.80 11.63 -47.08
CA CYS A 238 -1.14 10.36 -47.37
C CYS A 238 -1.68 9.69 -48.64
N ALA A 239 -3.01 9.63 -48.80
CA ALA A 239 -3.64 9.09 -49.99
C ALA A 239 -3.25 9.88 -51.25
N SER A 240 -3.24 11.21 -51.19
CA SER A 240 -2.84 12.07 -52.31
C SER A 240 -1.39 11.86 -52.73
N HIS A 241 -0.47 11.70 -51.76
CA HIS A 241 0.92 11.36 -52.08
C HIS A 241 1.07 9.97 -52.69
N ILE A 242 0.37 8.96 -52.15
CA ILE A 242 0.44 7.58 -52.65
C ILE A 242 -0.18 7.48 -54.05
N PHE A 243 -1.33 8.10 -54.30
CA PHE A 243 -1.93 8.13 -55.64
C PHE A 243 -1.17 9.01 -56.62
N GLY A 244 -0.55 10.11 -56.17
CA GLY A 244 0.34 10.94 -56.97
C GLY A 244 1.58 10.18 -57.45
N ILE A 245 2.09 9.26 -56.62
CA ILE A 245 3.17 8.32 -56.96
C ILE A 245 2.74 7.29 -58.03
N ILE A 246 1.45 6.98 -58.12
CA ILE A 246 0.86 5.95 -59.00
C ILE A 246 0.36 6.52 -60.34
N GLY A 247 -0.10 7.78 -60.38
CA GLY A 247 -0.96 8.30 -61.45
C GLY A 247 -0.32 8.97 -62.67
N LEU A 248 0.99 9.29 -62.70
CA LEU A 248 1.55 10.14 -63.78
C LEU A 248 2.94 9.66 -64.24
N GLY A 249 2.94 8.87 -65.32
CA GLY A 249 4.15 8.43 -66.04
C GLY A 249 4.92 9.50 -66.82
N GLN A 250 4.57 10.79 -66.78
CA GLN A 250 5.42 11.86 -67.35
C GLN A 250 5.32 13.19 -66.59
N GLY A 251 6.46 13.64 -66.05
CA GLY A 251 6.73 15.07 -65.82
C GLY A 251 6.31 15.65 -64.48
N TYR A 252 6.54 14.97 -63.36
CA TYR A 252 6.48 15.62 -62.05
C TYR A 252 7.86 16.16 -61.66
N MET A 253 8.02 17.48 -61.69
CA MET A 253 9.11 18.17 -60.99
C MET A 253 8.79 18.12 -59.50
N THR A 254 9.62 17.36 -58.77
CA THR A 254 9.62 17.22 -57.31
C THR A 254 9.70 18.58 -56.63
N SER A 255 8.64 18.98 -55.92
CA SER A 255 8.70 20.12 -55.01
C SER A 255 8.89 19.65 -53.57
N THR A 256 9.92 20.16 -52.92
CA THR A 256 10.22 20.00 -51.49
C THR A 256 9.07 20.41 -50.55
N THR A 257 8.05 21.09 -51.07
CA THR A 257 6.82 21.49 -50.37
C THR A 257 5.94 20.30 -49.98
N GLU A 258 5.90 19.23 -50.76
CA GLU A 258 5.02 18.07 -50.51
C GLU A 258 5.46 17.21 -49.31
N THR A 259 6.76 16.93 -49.20
CA THR A 259 7.31 16.19 -48.04
C THR A 259 7.25 17.04 -46.76
N TRP A 260 7.35 18.36 -46.89
CA TRP A 260 7.22 19.29 -45.76
C TRP A 260 5.80 19.31 -45.19
N GLU A 261 4.76 19.19 -46.04
CA GLU A 261 3.37 19.08 -45.58
C GLU A 261 3.15 17.86 -44.69
N LEU A 262 3.63 16.67 -45.10
CA LEU A 262 3.54 15.44 -44.28
C LEU A 262 4.28 15.57 -42.94
N SER A 263 5.48 16.15 -42.96
CA SER A 263 6.26 16.37 -41.74
C SER A 263 5.59 17.38 -40.81
N SER A 264 4.97 18.43 -41.35
CA SER A 264 4.22 19.42 -40.57
C SER A 264 2.98 18.82 -39.91
N LEU A 265 2.28 17.92 -40.62
CA LEU A 265 1.14 17.17 -40.09
C LEU A 265 1.58 16.18 -39.00
N THR A 266 2.73 15.53 -39.19
CA THR A 266 3.31 14.62 -38.19
C THR A 266 3.58 15.38 -36.90
N GLN A 267 4.30 16.51 -36.98
CA GLN A 267 4.58 17.35 -35.81
C GLN A 267 3.30 17.88 -35.13
N LYS A 268 2.27 18.22 -35.93
CA LYS A 268 0.97 18.65 -35.39
C LYS A 268 0.29 17.53 -34.61
N LEU A 269 0.24 16.31 -35.16
CA LEU A 269 -0.34 15.15 -34.49
C LEU A 269 0.45 14.74 -33.25
N ASP A 270 1.78 14.75 -33.30
CA ASP A 270 2.63 14.45 -32.13
C ASP A 270 2.39 15.44 -30.98
N SER A 271 2.28 16.74 -31.31
CA SER A 271 1.95 17.77 -30.31
C SER A 271 0.57 17.52 -29.69
N MET A 272 -0.43 17.15 -30.50
CA MET A 272 -1.77 16.84 -30.01
C MET A 272 -1.78 15.56 -29.17
N ASN A 273 -1.02 14.55 -29.56
CA ASN A 273 -0.86 13.30 -28.82
C ASN A 273 -0.28 13.57 -27.42
N GLY A 274 0.80 14.36 -27.34
CA GLY A 274 1.41 14.72 -26.06
C GLY A 274 0.44 15.45 -25.11
N HIS A 275 -0.41 16.32 -25.65
CA HIS A 275 -1.48 16.95 -24.86
C HIS A 275 -2.55 15.95 -24.42
N LEU A 276 -3.05 15.11 -25.33
CA LEU A 276 -4.07 14.10 -25.03
C LEU A 276 -3.57 13.07 -24.01
N GLN A 277 -2.37 12.51 -24.18
CA GLN A 277 -1.78 11.55 -23.23
C GLN A 277 -1.61 12.15 -21.84
N ASN A 278 -1.22 13.42 -21.73
CA ASN A 278 -1.14 14.11 -20.44
C ASN A 278 -2.53 14.24 -19.79
N GLN A 279 -3.55 14.65 -20.55
CA GLN A 279 -4.92 14.69 -20.05
C GLN A 279 -5.43 13.30 -19.64
N LEU A 280 -5.06 12.24 -20.37
CA LEU A 280 -5.46 10.87 -20.09
C LEU A 280 -4.85 10.38 -18.77
N ALA A 281 -3.58 10.70 -18.54
CA ALA A 281 -2.90 10.39 -17.30
C ALA A 281 -3.57 11.08 -16.09
N ILE A 282 -3.93 12.36 -16.23
CA ILE A 282 -4.63 13.10 -15.17
C ILE A 282 -6.03 12.50 -14.93
N CYS A 283 -6.78 12.18 -15.98
CA CYS A 283 -8.09 11.54 -15.86
C CYS A 283 -8.00 10.18 -15.15
N ARG A 284 -7.03 9.34 -15.51
CA ARG A 284 -6.77 8.06 -14.83
C ARG A 284 -6.45 8.25 -13.35
N GLN A 285 -5.65 9.27 -13.01
CA GLN A 285 -5.35 9.60 -11.62
C GLN A 285 -6.61 10.02 -10.86
N HIS A 286 -7.43 10.92 -11.40
CA HIS A 286 -8.69 11.34 -10.79
C HIS A 286 -9.67 10.17 -10.64
N LEU A 287 -9.73 9.26 -11.61
CA LEU A 287 -10.55 8.05 -11.54
C LEU A 287 -10.12 7.16 -10.38
N ASP A 288 -8.82 6.91 -10.24
CA ASP A 288 -8.30 6.13 -9.14
C ASP A 288 -8.57 6.82 -7.79
N ASP A 289 -8.35 8.14 -7.69
CA ASP A 289 -8.62 8.91 -6.47
C ASP A 289 -10.11 8.86 -6.08
N ASN A 290 -11.03 8.99 -7.05
CA ASN A 290 -12.47 8.89 -6.83
C ASN A 290 -12.88 7.48 -6.36
N LYS A 291 -12.35 6.42 -7.00
CA LYS A 291 -12.57 5.03 -6.56
C LYS A 291 -12.06 4.81 -5.13
N GLN A 292 -10.87 5.32 -4.80
CA GLN A 292 -10.34 5.22 -3.44
C GLN A 292 -11.19 5.99 -2.42
N LYS A 293 -11.76 7.14 -2.81
CA LYS A 293 -12.67 7.92 -1.97
C LYS A 293 -13.98 7.17 -1.70
N GLU A 294 -14.60 6.60 -2.73
CA GLU A 294 -15.81 5.79 -2.59
C GLU A 294 -15.56 4.54 -1.72
N ALA A 295 -14.46 3.83 -1.96
CA ALA A 295 -14.08 2.65 -1.15
C ALA A 295 -13.90 3.03 0.32
N PHE A 296 -13.24 4.15 0.62
CA PHE A 296 -13.07 4.65 1.97
C PHE A 296 -14.40 5.01 2.65
N GLN A 297 -15.30 5.71 1.95
CA GLN A 297 -16.63 6.05 2.46
C GLN A 297 -17.48 4.79 2.70
N THR A 298 -17.35 3.80 1.81
CA THR A 298 -18.00 2.50 1.95
C THR A 298 -17.50 1.79 3.21
N LEU A 299 -16.19 1.79 3.48
CA LEU A 299 -15.62 1.23 4.72
C LEU A 299 -16.18 1.93 5.96
N GLN A 300 -16.24 3.26 5.99
CA GLN A 300 -16.85 4.02 7.09
C GLN A 300 -18.28 3.56 7.36
N HIS A 301 -19.12 3.54 6.33
CA HIS A 301 -20.52 3.10 6.47
C HIS A 301 -20.61 1.63 6.93
N LEU A 302 -19.77 0.75 6.41
CA LEU A 302 -19.79 -0.67 6.76
C LEU A 302 -19.45 -0.90 8.24
N PHE A 303 -18.44 -0.22 8.79
CA PHE A 303 -18.07 -0.38 10.20
C PHE A 303 -19.04 0.32 11.17
N GLU A 304 -19.79 1.34 10.71
CA GLU A 304 -20.83 1.99 11.51
C GLU A 304 -22.14 1.18 11.59
N THR A 305 -22.39 0.31 10.61
CA THR A 305 -23.62 -0.48 10.52
C THR A 305 -23.46 -1.88 11.08
N SER A 306 -24.51 -2.40 11.73
CA SER A 306 -24.56 -3.79 12.19
C SER A 306 -24.96 -4.72 11.05
N HIS A 307 -24.22 -5.83 10.89
CA HIS A 307 -24.49 -6.82 9.85
C HIS A 307 -24.97 -8.14 10.44
N GLN A 308 -25.49 -9.04 9.57
CA GLN A 308 -25.86 -10.40 9.97
C GLN A 308 -24.65 -11.24 10.38
N ASP A 309 -23.49 -10.96 9.78
CA ASP A 309 -22.19 -11.50 10.12
C ASP A 309 -21.07 -10.53 9.73
N ASN A 310 -19.88 -10.79 10.26
CA ASN A 310 -18.65 -10.02 10.05
C ASN A 310 -18.05 -10.14 8.64
N ILE A 311 -18.58 -10.99 7.75
CA ILE A 311 -17.93 -11.29 6.47
C ILE A 311 -17.95 -10.10 5.51
N LYS A 312 -19.05 -9.32 5.47
CA LYS A 312 -19.15 -8.14 4.59
C LYS A 312 -18.05 -7.12 4.86
N VAL A 313 -17.82 -6.85 6.13
CA VAL A 313 -16.82 -5.88 6.61
C VAL A 313 -15.41 -6.39 6.33
N LEU A 314 -15.14 -7.67 6.63
CA LEU A 314 -13.85 -8.30 6.38
C LEU A 314 -13.51 -8.35 4.87
N LYS A 315 -14.49 -8.64 4.00
CA LYS A 315 -14.32 -8.64 2.53
C LYS A 315 -14.12 -7.25 1.93
N ALA A 316 -14.60 -6.21 2.60
CA ALA A 316 -14.35 -4.83 2.20
C ALA A 316 -12.96 -4.36 2.64
N LEU A 317 -12.54 -4.75 3.85
CA LEU A 317 -11.23 -4.39 4.39
C LEU A 317 -10.08 -5.08 3.62
N ILE A 318 -10.22 -6.40 3.41
CA ILE A 318 -9.28 -7.24 2.65
C ILE A 318 -9.93 -7.51 1.30
N ARG A 319 -9.36 -7.02 0.20
CA ARG A 319 -9.97 -7.05 -1.15
C ARG A 319 -10.21 -8.49 -1.64
N CYS A 320 -11.39 -9.02 -1.33
CA CYS A 320 -11.77 -10.40 -1.68
C CYS A 320 -12.46 -10.53 -3.04
N LYS A 321 -12.70 -9.43 -3.77
CA LYS A 321 -13.47 -9.47 -5.03
C LYS A 321 -12.74 -10.23 -6.15
N ASP A 322 -11.41 -10.17 -6.16
CA ASP A 322 -10.58 -10.74 -7.22
C ASP A 322 -9.92 -12.08 -6.81
N ASP A 323 -9.81 -12.34 -5.50
CA ASP A 323 -9.16 -13.55 -4.96
C ASP A 323 -10.08 -14.31 -3.99
N PRO A 324 -10.45 -15.57 -4.28
CA PRO A 324 -11.34 -16.36 -3.42
C PRO A 324 -10.69 -16.83 -2.09
N LEU A 325 -9.36 -16.81 -1.98
CA LEU A 325 -8.59 -17.36 -0.86
C LEU A 325 -7.57 -16.33 -0.32
N PRO A 326 -8.03 -15.19 0.21
CA PRO A 326 -7.17 -14.05 0.56
C PRO A 326 -6.33 -14.26 1.84
N LEU A 327 -6.61 -15.30 2.62
CA LEU A 327 -5.92 -15.59 3.88
C LEU A 327 -4.99 -16.79 3.73
N SER A 328 -3.94 -16.81 4.54
CA SER A 328 -3.06 -17.95 4.77
C SER A 328 -3.27 -18.43 6.20
N ASP A 329 -3.60 -19.71 6.37
CA ASP A 329 -3.67 -20.37 7.67
C ASP A 329 -2.26 -20.71 8.15
N GLY A 330 -1.83 -20.10 9.26
CA GLY A 330 -0.50 -20.29 9.84
C GLY A 330 -0.22 -21.71 10.32
N SER A 331 -1.25 -22.49 10.63
CA SER A 331 -1.10 -23.86 11.13
C SER A 331 -0.87 -24.87 10.00
N THR A 332 -1.66 -24.78 8.92
CA THR A 332 -1.57 -25.67 7.76
C THR A 332 -0.66 -25.13 6.65
N LYS A 333 -0.31 -23.84 6.71
CA LYS A 333 0.37 -23.07 5.67
C LYS A 333 -0.37 -23.09 4.32
N GLN A 334 -1.69 -23.26 4.35
CA GLN A 334 -2.55 -23.27 3.16
C GLN A 334 -3.36 -21.99 3.04
N ARG A 335 -3.71 -21.65 1.80
CA ARG A 335 -4.61 -20.53 1.51
C ARG A 335 -6.05 -20.91 1.82
N VAL A 336 -6.76 -20.04 2.50
CA VAL A 336 -8.13 -20.28 2.97
C VAL A 336 -9.04 -19.09 2.64
N SER A 337 -10.34 -19.39 2.56
CA SER A 337 -11.35 -18.35 2.35
C SER A 337 -11.61 -17.59 3.65
N ILE A 338 -11.99 -16.32 3.53
CA ILE A 338 -12.38 -15.48 4.66
C ILE A 338 -13.60 -16.00 5.42
N GLU A 339 -14.35 -16.93 4.80
CA GLU A 339 -15.52 -17.60 5.37
C GLU A 339 -15.22 -18.38 6.67
N VAL A 340 -13.96 -18.77 6.91
CA VAL A 340 -13.55 -19.43 8.16
C VAL A 340 -13.71 -18.56 9.41
N LEU A 341 -13.86 -17.24 9.23
CA LEU A 341 -14.02 -16.22 10.28
C LEU A 341 -15.49 -15.88 10.57
N ARG A 342 -16.44 -16.47 9.83
CA ARG A 342 -17.86 -16.11 9.89
C ARG A 342 -18.44 -16.28 11.30
N LYS A 343 -19.08 -15.22 11.81
CA LYS A 343 -19.73 -15.17 13.13
C LYS A 343 -18.81 -15.48 14.32
N LYS A 344 -17.50 -15.30 14.15
CA LYS A 344 -16.52 -15.40 15.23
C LYS A 344 -16.10 -14.01 15.70
N ILE A 345 -15.56 -13.94 16.92
CA ILE A 345 -14.80 -12.75 17.34
C ILE A 345 -13.44 -12.80 16.64
N VAL A 346 -13.10 -11.71 15.94
CA VAL A 346 -11.89 -11.63 15.13
C VAL A 346 -11.01 -10.52 15.67
N LEU A 347 -9.80 -10.87 16.07
CA LEU A 347 -8.76 -9.95 16.48
C LEU A 347 -7.89 -9.67 15.25
N LEU A 348 -7.92 -8.44 14.75
CA LEU A 348 -7.08 -7.97 13.67
C LEU A 348 -5.79 -7.42 14.27
N TYR A 349 -4.72 -8.20 14.15
CA TYR A 349 -3.38 -7.79 14.58
C TYR A 349 -2.73 -7.01 13.44
N ILE A 350 -2.77 -5.69 13.54
CA ILE A 350 -2.31 -4.76 12.50
C ILE A 350 -0.93 -4.26 12.89
N THR A 351 0.04 -4.43 12.00
CA THR A 351 1.44 -4.09 12.28
C THR A 351 2.08 -3.37 11.12
N ASP A 352 3.01 -2.47 11.43
CA ASP A 352 3.97 -2.00 10.46
C ASP A 352 5.08 -3.04 10.34
N LEU A 353 5.38 -3.43 9.10
CA LEU A 353 6.30 -4.54 8.86
C LEU A 353 7.74 -4.24 9.31
N HIS A 354 8.12 -2.96 9.47
CA HIS A 354 9.43 -2.57 9.98
C HIS A 354 9.49 -2.54 11.51
N HIS A 355 8.38 -2.25 12.19
CA HIS A 355 8.34 -2.02 13.65
C HIS A 355 7.91 -3.23 14.49
N ILE A 356 7.51 -4.34 13.87
CA ILE A 356 7.25 -5.60 14.58
C ILE A 356 8.55 -6.30 15.00
N SER A 357 8.63 -6.74 16.26
CA SER A 357 9.77 -7.47 16.82
C SER A 357 9.53 -8.98 16.85
N ASP A 358 10.60 -9.78 16.72
CA ASP A 358 10.50 -11.25 16.79
C ASP A 358 10.04 -11.70 18.20
N GLN A 359 10.46 -10.98 19.25
CA GLN A 359 10.06 -11.25 20.65
C GLN A 359 8.54 -11.13 20.85
N GLU A 360 7.94 -10.10 20.25
CA GLU A 360 6.50 -9.89 20.30
C GLU A 360 5.72 -11.05 19.68
N VAL A 361 6.16 -11.51 18.50
CA VAL A 361 5.50 -12.63 17.79
C VAL A 361 5.58 -13.92 18.60
N VAL A 362 6.73 -14.20 19.24
CA VAL A 362 6.92 -15.41 20.06
C VAL A 362 5.98 -15.43 21.28
N ILE A 363 5.81 -14.30 21.98
CA ILE A 363 4.88 -14.25 23.12
C ILE A 363 3.43 -14.38 22.64
N PHE A 364 3.05 -13.70 21.55
CA PHE A 364 1.72 -13.88 20.97
C PHE A 364 1.46 -15.33 20.54
N GLU A 365 2.46 -16.00 19.96
CA GLU A 365 2.39 -17.42 19.60
C GLU A 365 2.10 -18.27 20.83
N GLN A 366 2.86 -18.09 21.90
CA GLN A 366 2.66 -18.82 23.16
C GLN A 366 1.23 -18.61 23.69
N MET A 367 0.78 -17.36 23.84
CA MET A 367 -0.56 -17.04 24.33
C MET A 367 -1.67 -17.63 23.45
N TYR A 368 -1.49 -17.56 22.13
CA TYR A 368 -2.45 -18.13 21.19
C TYR A 368 -2.49 -19.65 21.33
N GLN A 369 -1.36 -20.33 21.36
CA GLN A 369 -1.30 -21.79 21.51
C GLN A 369 -1.89 -22.27 22.84
N GLU A 370 -1.60 -21.59 23.94
CA GLU A 370 -2.19 -21.87 25.26
C GLU A 370 -3.72 -21.79 25.20
N SER A 371 -4.28 -20.78 24.51
CA SER A 371 -5.74 -20.70 24.30
C SER A 371 -6.29 -21.89 23.50
N ARG A 372 -5.50 -22.49 22.61
CA ARG A 372 -5.96 -23.62 21.78
C ARG A 372 -5.88 -24.98 22.47
N GLN A 373 -5.17 -25.12 23.59
CA GLN A 373 -5.03 -26.39 24.30
C GLN A 373 -6.38 -26.95 24.77
N ASP A 374 -7.31 -26.08 25.17
CA ASP A 374 -8.68 -26.43 25.52
C ASP A 374 -9.67 -25.65 24.65
N SER A 375 -9.85 -26.12 23.41
CA SER A 375 -10.72 -25.47 22.42
C SER A 375 -12.20 -25.42 22.81
N THR A 376 -12.59 -26.09 23.90
CA THR A 376 -13.98 -26.09 24.39
C THR A 376 -14.29 -24.91 25.31
N ARG A 377 -13.25 -24.23 25.82
CA ARG A 377 -13.40 -23.04 26.67
C ARG A 377 -13.99 -21.87 25.90
N LEU A 378 -14.79 -21.07 26.60
CA LEU A 378 -15.38 -19.86 26.04
C LEU A 378 -14.28 -18.86 25.66
N GLU A 379 -13.26 -18.75 26.51
CA GLU A 379 -12.11 -17.86 26.36
C GLU A 379 -11.29 -18.14 25.09
N SER A 380 -11.45 -19.32 24.49
CA SER A 380 -10.75 -19.75 23.28
C SER A 380 -11.53 -19.48 21.99
N GLN A 381 -12.76 -18.93 22.08
CA GLN A 381 -13.66 -18.76 20.93
C GLN A 381 -13.41 -17.47 20.13
N TYR A 382 -12.14 -17.20 19.81
CA TYR A 382 -11.72 -16.08 18.97
C TYR A 382 -10.70 -16.54 17.92
N GLU A 383 -10.58 -15.78 16.84
CA GLU A 383 -9.56 -15.96 15.80
C GLU A 383 -8.68 -14.73 15.70
N LEU A 384 -7.40 -14.94 15.43
CA LEU A 384 -6.41 -13.88 15.23
C LEU A 384 -6.05 -13.82 13.73
N VAL A 385 -6.06 -12.62 13.16
CA VAL A 385 -5.72 -12.37 11.76
C VAL A 385 -4.66 -11.29 11.68
N TRP A 386 -3.49 -11.63 11.13
CA TRP A 386 -2.42 -10.67 10.91
C TRP A 386 -2.66 -9.84 9.65
N ILE A 387 -2.64 -8.51 9.81
CA ILE A 387 -2.78 -7.50 8.75
C ILE A 387 -1.47 -6.69 8.68
N PRO A 388 -0.57 -7.02 7.73
CA PRO A 388 0.67 -6.26 7.52
C PRO A 388 0.41 -4.97 6.73
N ILE A 389 0.74 -3.82 7.31
CA ILE A 389 0.72 -2.54 6.58
C ILE A 389 2.09 -2.33 5.93
N VAL A 390 2.10 -2.16 4.60
CA VAL A 390 3.29 -1.90 3.80
C VAL A 390 3.11 -0.56 3.08
N GLU A 391 4.05 0.36 3.27
CA GLU A 391 3.98 1.67 2.63
C GLU A 391 4.26 1.60 1.13
N LYS A 392 3.54 2.43 0.35
CA LYS A 392 3.75 2.53 -1.09
C LYS A 392 5.16 3.09 -1.36
N GLY A 393 5.95 2.33 -2.12
CA GLY A 393 7.31 2.71 -2.54
C GLY A 393 8.45 2.00 -1.81
N ALA A 394 8.15 1.17 -0.80
CA ALA A 394 9.15 0.31 -0.18
C ALA A 394 9.66 -0.76 -1.17
N PRO A 395 10.97 -1.08 -1.23
CA PRO A 395 11.50 -2.14 -2.08
C PRO A 395 10.91 -3.50 -1.68
N TRP A 396 9.96 -4.01 -2.45
CA TRP A 396 9.22 -5.23 -2.10
C TRP A 396 10.13 -6.45 -1.91
N THR A 397 11.27 -6.52 -2.59
CA THR A 397 12.17 -7.70 -2.57
C THR A 397 12.71 -8.03 -1.17
N GLU A 398 13.20 -7.02 -0.43
CA GLU A 398 13.73 -7.21 0.94
C GLU A 398 12.59 -7.34 1.95
N THR A 399 11.58 -6.49 1.80
CA THR A 399 10.37 -6.47 2.64
C THR A 399 9.63 -7.81 2.58
N LYS A 400 9.60 -8.47 1.42
CA LYS A 400 8.99 -9.79 1.22
C LYS A 400 9.65 -10.89 2.03
N GLN A 401 10.98 -10.94 2.09
CA GLN A 401 11.68 -11.95 2.91
C GLN A 401 11.36 -11.80 4.40
N LYS A 402 11.33 -10.54 4.89
CA LYS A 402 10.93 -10.27 6.28
C LYS A 402 9.48 -10.68 6.53
N PHE A 403 8.58 -10.36 5.61
CA PHE A 403 7.17 -10.75 5.65
C PHE A 403 7.00 -12.27 5.73
N GLU A 404 7.60 -13.03 4.81
CA GLU A 404 7.50 -14.50 4.78
C GLU A 404 8.07 -15.13 6.06
N ARG A 405 9.21 -14.62 6.55
CA ARG A 405 9.80 -15.07 7.82
C ARG A 405 8.84 -14.87 8.99
N LEU A 406 8.27 -13.67 9.15
CA LEU A 406 7.32 -13.38 10.22
C LEU A 406 6.04 -14.20 10.08
N GLN A 407 5.47 -14.31 8.87
CA GLN A 407 4.30 -15.13 8.59
C GLN A 407 4.53 -16.61 8.96
N SER A 408 5.75 -17.11 8.76
CA SER A 408 6.09 -18.49 9.08
C SER A 408 6.04 -18.79 10.58
N MET A 409 6.34 -17.80 11.43
CA MET A 409 6.32 -17.91 12.89
C MET A 409 4.90 -17.81 13.47
N MET A 410 3.92 -17.33 12.70
CA MET A 410 2.56 -17.13 13.18
C MET A 410 1.71 -18.40 12.98
N PRO A 411 1.12 -18.98 14.03
CA PRO A 411 0.22 -20.14 13.92
C PRO A 411 -1.23 -19.76 13.56
N TRP A 412 -1.59 -18.48 13.61
CA TRP A 412 -2.93 -17.97 13.30
C TRP A 412 -3.06 -17.53 11.83
N TYR A 413 -4.22 -16.95 11.45
CA TYR A 413 -4.45 -16.52 10.07
C TYR A 413 -3.65 -15.26 9.72
N SER A 414 -3.26 -15.11 8.46
CA SER A 414 -2.61 -13.90 7.97
C SER A 414 -3.15 -13.52 6.60
N VAL A 415 -3.12 -12.23 6.25
CA VAL A 415 -3.34 -11.83 4.86
C VAL A 415 -2.23 -12.45 4.01
N TYR A 416 -2.60 -13.18 2.96
CA TYR A 416 -1.65 -13.94 2.15
C TYR A 416 -0.64 -13.01 1.44
N ASP A 417 -1.12 -11.90 0.88
CA ASP A 417 -0.32 -10.90 0.18
C ASP A 417 -0.76 -9.49 0.61
N PRO A 418 0.14 -8.61 1.09
CA PRO A 418 -0.20 -7.24 1.48
C PRO A 418 -0.87 -6.41 0.37
N SER A 419 -0.67 -6.75 -0.90
CA SER A 419 -1.36 -6.10 -2.04
C SER A 419 -2.89 -6.30 -2.02
N LEU A 420 -3.39 -7.27 -1.25
CA LEU A 420 -4.82 -7.45 -1.01
C LEU A 420 -5.42 -6.34 -0.13
N LEU A 421 -4.59 -5.50 0.50
CA LEU A 421 -5.04 -4.31 1.20
C LEU A 421 -5.03 -3.11 0.26
N GLU A 422 -6.21 -2.62 -0.09
CA GLU A 422 -6.32 -1.44 -0.94
C GLU A 422 -5.81 -0.17 -0.23
N PRO A 423 -5.37 0.84 -0.99
CA PRO A 423 -4.95 2.12 -0.43
C PRO A 423 -6.04 2.76 0.45
N ALA A 424 -7.31 2.62 0.09
CA ALA A 424 -8.46 3.07 0.87
C ALA A 424 -8.57 2.36 2.23
N SER A 425 -8.35 1.03 2.28
CA SER A 425 -8.30 0.26 3.52
C SER A 425 -7.14 0.69 4.42
N ILE A 426 -5.95 0.85 3.85
CA ILE A 426 -4.77 1.33 4.58
C ILE A 426 -5.03 2.75 5.13
N ARG A 427 -5.61 3.63 4.30
CA ARG A 427 -5.98 4.99 4.73
C ARG A 427 -7.02 4.97 5.85
N TYR A 428 -8.04 4.10 5.76
CA TYR A 428 -9.04 3.93 6.80
C TYR A 428 -8.41 3.47 8.12
N ILE A 429 -7.52 2.48 8.08
CA ILE A 429 -6.76 2.00 9.25
C ILE A 429 -5.93 3.13 9.86
N LYS A 430 -5.23 3.93 9.05
CA LYS A 430 -4.39 5.05 9.52
C LYS A 430 -5.22 6.23 10.07
N GLU A 431 -6.28 6.64 9.39
CA GLU A 431 -7.03 7.87 9.72
C GLU A 431 -8.16 7.64 10.72
N VAL A 432 -8.89 6.51 10.61
CA VAL A 432 -10.06 6.22 11.44
C VAL A 432 -9.69 5.37 12.65
N TRP A 433 -8.87 4.34 12.46
CA TRP A 433 -8.36 3.53 13.58
C TRP A 433 -7.09 4.11 14.21
N LEU A 434 -6.58 5.22 13.68
CA LEU A 434 -5.43 5.96 14.21
C LEU A 434 -4.15 5.13 14.25
N PHE A 435 -3.99 4.19 13.31
CA PHE A 435 -2.78 3.39 13.17
C PHE A 435 -1.59 4.25 12.70
N ASN A 436 -0.45 4.09 13.38
CA ASN A 436 0.80 4.74 13.05
C ASN A 436 1.88 3.70 12.68
N THR A 437 2.74 3.36 13.64
CA THR A 437 3.87 2.43 13.54
C THR A 437 3.80 1.32 14.59
N LYS A 438 3.17 1.58 15.75
CA LYS A 438 3.08 0.58 16.82
C LYS A 438 2.02 -0.47 16.47
N PRO A 439 2.27 -1.75 16.79
CA PRO A 439 1.27 -2.80 16.64
C PRO A 439 -0.03 -2.45 17.37
N MET A 440 -1.16 -2.73 16.72
CA MET A 440 -2.49 -2.55 17.28
C MET A 440 -3.32 -3.82 17.11
N LEU A 441 -4.26 -4.04 18.02
CA LEU A 441 -5.13 -5.22 18.01
C LEU A 441 -6.59 -4.79 17.98
N VAL A 442 -7.17 -4.67 16.79
CA VAL A 442 -8.57 -4.25 16.62
C VAL A 442 -9.48 -5.46 16.79
N VAL A 443 -10.53 -5.34 17.59
CA VAL A 443 -11.45 -6.45 17.88
C VAL A 443 -12.78 -6.23 17.17
N LEU A 444 -13.15 -7.20 16.33
CA LEU A 444 -14.44 -7.27 15.68
C LEU A 444 -15.33 -8.31 16.36
N ASP A 445 -16.57 -7.95 16.63
CA ASP A 445 -17.59 -8.89 17.08
C ASP A 445 -18.10 -9.79 15.93
N PRO A 446 -18.94 -10.81 16.21
CA PRO A 446 -19.52 -11.68 15.19
C PRO A 446 -20.34 -10.97 14.10
N GLN A 447 -20.77 -9.73 14.33
CA GLN A 447 -21.56 -8.89 13.41
C GLN A 447 -20.68 -7.90 12.61
N GLY A 448 -19.37 -7.89 12.85
CA GLY A 448 -18.41 -7.02 12.17
C GLY A 448 -18.26 -5.63 12.80
N LYS A 449 -18.83 -5.39 13.98
CA LYS A 449 -18.67 -4.12 14.70
C LYS A 449 -17.35 -4.11 15.45
N VAL A 450 -16.68 -2.97 15.43
CA VAL A 450 -15.48 -2.73 16.25
C VAL A 450 -15.91 -2.57 17.72
N VAL A 451 -15.46 -3.48 18.58
CA VAL A 451 -15.75 -3.45 20.04
C VAL A 451 -14.58 -2.96 20.88
N ASN A 452 -13.37 -2.98 20.32
CA ASN A 452 -12.18 -2.37 20.89
C ASN A 452 -11.20 -2.02 19.76
N LEU A 453 -10.69 -0.79 19.73
CA LEU A 453 -9.74 -0.34 18.72
C LEU A 453 -8.31 -0.81 19.02
N ASN A 454 -7.99 -1.11 20.28
CA ASN A 454 -6.66 -1.60 20.63
C ASN A 454 -6.67 -2.48 21.89
N ALA A 455 -6.95 -3.77 21.71
CA ALA A 455 -6.92 -4.77 22.77
C ALA A 455 -5.52 -5.36 23.03
N VAL A 456 -4.45 -4.77 22.48
CA VAL A 456 -3.09 -5.32 22.63
C VAL A 456 -2.69 -5.41 24.11
N HIS A 457 -3.04 -4.39 24.89
CA HIS A 457 -2.79 -4.37 26.32
C HIS A 457 -3.59 -5.43 27.07
N MET A 458 -4.85 -5.65 26.69
CA MET A 458 -5.66 -6.71 27.29
C MET A 458 -5.05 -8.10 27.03
N MET A 459 -4.56 -8.34 25.82
CA MET A 459 -3.86 -9.59 25.48
C MET A 459 -2.60 -9.76 26.33
N TRP A 460 -1.79 -8.72 26.47
CA TRP A 460 -0.58 -8.80 27.30
C TRP A 460 -0.85 -9.05 28.78
N ILE A 461 -1.91 -8.44 29.34
CA ILE A 461 -2.19 -8.53 30.77
C ILE A 461 -2.83 -9.88 31.11
N TRP A 462 -3.83 -10.32 30.33
CA TRP A 462 -4.72 -11.43 30.69
C TRP A 462 -4.79 -12.57 29.66
N GLY A 463 -4.16 -12.44 28.49
CA GLY A 463 -4.22 -13.46 27.43
C GLY A 463 -5.66 -13.80 27.04
N SER A 464 -6.01 -15.10 27.05
CA SER A 464 -7.35 -15.58 26.68
C SER A 464 -8.46 -15.14 27.66
N MET A 465 -8.14 -14.85 28.92
CA MET A 465 -9.14 -14.40 29.92
C MET A 465 -9.75 -13.04 29.58
N ALA A 466 -9.07 -12.27 28.73
CA ALA A 466 -9.57 -11.01 28.20
C ALA A 466 -10.77 -11.15 27.25
N TYR A 467 -11.10 -12.37 26.79
CA TYR A 467 -12.29 -12.62 25.95
C TYR A 467 -13.57 -12.01 26.57
N PRO A 468 -14.41 -11.30 25.79
CA PRO A 468 -14.37 -11.08 24.34
C PRO A 468 -13.56 -9.85 23.87
N PHE A 469 -12.57 -9.40 24.65
CA PHE A 469 -11.66 -8.28 24.37
C PHE A 469 -12.36 -6.93 24.18
N SER A 470 -13.53 -6.75 24.79
CA SER A 470 -14.27 -5.48 24.78
C SER A 470 -13.83 -4.56 25.93
N SER A 471 -14.00 -3.25 25.78
CA SER A 471 -13.69 -2.29 26.86
C SER A 471 -14.51 -2.55 28.14
N LEU A 472 -15.76 -3.03 28.02
CA LEU A 472 -16.56 -3.43 29.18
C LEU A 472 -15.97 -4.63 29.92
N ARG A 473 -15.37 -5.58 29.19
CA ARG A 473 -14.68 -6.73 29.77
C ARG A 473 -13.41 -6.29 30.48
N GLU A 474 -12.66 -5.37 29.89
CA GLU A 474 -11.47 -4.76 30.51
C GLU A 474 -11.80 -4.09 31.85
N GLU A 475 -12.88 -3.30 31.91
CA GLU A 475 -13.37 -2.71 33.15
C GLU A 475 -13.76 -3.75 34.20
N ALA A 476 -14.38 -4.86 33.79
CA ALA A 476 -14.75 -5.94 34.70
C ALA A 476 -13.51 -6.64 35.28
N LEU A 477 -12.52 -6.96 34.43
CA LEU A 477 -11.27 -7.58 34.87
C LEU A 477 -10.54 -6.69 35.89
N TRP A 478 -10.44 -5.39 35.64
CA TRP A 478 -9.81 -4.47 36.58
C TRP A 478 -10.56 -4.31 37.91
N LYS A 479 -11.87 -4.57 37.97
CA LYS A 479 -12.65 -4.52 39.21
C LYS A 479 -12.42 -5.74 40.09
N ASP A 480 -12.19 -6.89 39.47
CA ASP A 480 -11.95 -8.16 40.16
C ASP A 480 -10.46 -8.32 40.56
N GLU A 481 -9.58 -7.54 39.94
CA GLU A 481 -8.13 -7.63 40.12
C GLU A 481 -7.62 -6.93 41.39
N THR A 482 -6.58 -7.48 41.99
CA THR A 482 -5.89 -6.86 43.13
C THR A 482 -4.38 -6.78 42.88
N TRP A 483 -3.73 -5.74 43.42
CA TRP A 483 -2.28 -5.65 43.32
C TRP A 483 -1.63 -6.77 44.14
N GLY A 484 -0.85 -7.63 43.48
CA GLY A 484 -0.29 -8.83 44.07
C GLY A 484 0.69 -9.53 43.14
N LEU A 485 1.34 -10.59 43.63
CA LEU A 485 2.28 -11.39 42.85
C LEU A 485 1.58 -12.05 41.66
N ALA A 486 0.30 -12.41 41.81
CA ALA A 486 -0.49 -12.97 40.72
C ALA A 486 -0.60 -11.98 39.54
N LEU A 487 -1.05 -10.74 39.81
CA LEU A 487 -1.09 -9.72 38.78
C LEU A 487 0.32 -9.41 38.25
N LEU A 488 1.34 -9.32 39.10
CA LEU A 488 2.69 -8.90 38.70
C LEU A 488 3.42 -9.95 37.84
N ALA A 489 3.35 -11.23 38.23
CA ALA A 489 4.32 -12.23 37.78
C ALA A 489 3.80 -13.65 37.52
N ASP A 490 2.50 -13.94 37.65
CA ASP A 490 1.95 -15.31 37.54
C ASP A 490 2.30 -16.01 36.21
N THR A 491 2.48 -15.24 35.14
CA THR A 491 2.73 -15.75 33.78
C THR A 491 4.21 -15.79 33.40
N ILE A 492 5.14 -15.44 34.29
CA ILE A 492 6.56 -15.29 33.94
C ILE A 492 7.31 -16.63 34.02
N ASP A 493 7.09 -17.39 35.09
CA ASP A 493 7.79 -18.66 35.32
C ASP A 493 6.92 -19.64 36.13
N PRO A 494 6.72 -20.89 35.66
CA PRO A 494 5.94 -21.91 36.37
C PRO A 494 6.42 -22.18 37.81
N LEU A 495 7.71 -21.98 38.12
CA LEU A 495 8.26 -22.18 39.47
C LEU A 495 7.62 -21.27 40.52
N LEU A 496 7.12 -20.10 40.11
CA LEU A 496 6.44 -19.18 41.00
C LEU A 496 5.19 -19.83 41.61
N PHE A 497 4.44 -20.59 40.80
CA PHE A 497 3.26 -21.32 41.27
C PHE A 497 3.60 -22.36 42.34
N ASP A 498 4.68 -23.10 42.13
CA ASP A 498 5.17 -24.10 43.09
C ASP A 498 5.60 -23.45 44.42
N TRP A 499 6.30 -22.31 44.35
CA TRP A 499 6.76 -21.59 45.54
C TRP A 499 5.62 -20.97 46.34
N VAL A 500 4.62 -20.41 45.65
CA VAL A 500 3.39 -19.89 46.27
C VAL A 500 2.66 -21.02 46.98
N THR A 501 2.47 -22.17 46.33
CA THR A 501 1.76 -23.33 46.90
C THR A 501 2.51 -23.91 48.10
N ALA A 502 3.84 -23.87 48.08
CA ALA A 502 4.69 -24.26 49.20
C ALA A 502 4.74 -23.23 50.35
N GLY A 503 4.05 -22.09 50.23
CA GLY A 503 4.00 -21.04 51.26
C GLY A 503 5.33 -20.31 51.46
N LYS A 504 6.20 -20.28 50.44
CA LYS A 504 7.49 -19.61 50.49
C LYS A 504 7.35 -18.10 50.34
N TYR A 505 8.34 -17.37 50.84
CA TYR A 505 8.54 -15.97 50.51
C TYR A 505 9.25 -15.87 49.16
N ILE A 506 8.74 -15.04 48.26
CA ILE A 506 9.28 -14.90 46.90
C ILE A 506 9.80 -13.49 46.73
N CYS A 507 11.09 -13.36 46.45
CA CYS A 507 11.73 -12.09 46.14
C CYS A 507 12.05 -12.00 44.65
N LEU A 508 11.34 -11.11 43.95
CA LEU A 508 11.66 -10.71 42.59
C LEU A 508 12.57 -9.49 42.65
N TYR A 509 13.67 -9.51 41.92
CA TYR A 509 14.58 -8.37 41.90
C TYR A 509 15.23 -8.19 40.54
N GLY A 510 15.69 -6.96 40.28
CA GLY A 510 16.29 -6.59 39.00
C GLY A 510 17.23 -5.40 39.15
N GLY A 511 17.88 -5.03 38.05
CA GLY A 511 18.95 -4.02 38.04
C GLY A 511 20.15 -4.48 37.22
N ASP A 512 21.10 -3.58 36.98
CA ASP A 512 22.25 -3.81 36.11
C ASP A 512 23.61 -3.62 36.79
N ASP A 513 23.62 -3.43 38.11
CA ASP A 513 24.81 -3.39 38.96
C ASP A 513 25.06 -4.75 39.63
N MET A 514 26.10 -5.45 39.17
CA MET A 514 26.51 -6.75 39.74
C MET A 514 27.03 -6.67 41.17
N GLU A 515 27.66 -5.57 41.58
CA GLU A 515 28.13 -5.41 42.96
C GLU A 515 26.96 -5.27 43.91
N TRP A 516 25.95 -4.48 43.51
CA TRP A 516 24.70 -4.38 44.25
C TRP A 516 23.99 -5.73 44.32
N ILE A 517 23.86 -6.46 43.20
CA ILE A 517 23.21 -7.80 43.16
C ILE A 517 23.87 -8.78 44.14
N ARG A 518 25.21 -8.83 44.20
CA ARG A 518 25.92 -9.71 45.15
C ARG A 518 25.67 -9.31 46.61
N LYS A 519 25.72 -8.01 46.92
CA LYS A 519 25.44 -7.50 48.27
C LYS A 519 24.00 -7.79 48.67
N PHE A 520 23.05 -7.48 47.80
CA PHE A 520 21.62 -7.67 48.00
C PHE A 520 21.25 -9.14 48.24
N THR A 521 21.71 -10.05 47.38
CA THR A 521 21.43 -11.49 47.54
C THR A 521 22.02 -12.06 48.83
N SER A 522 23.20 -11.61 49.24
CA SER A 522 23.80 -11.99 50.52
C SER A 522 22.99 -11.47 51.72
N ALA A 523 22.61 -10.19 51.70
CA ALA A 523 21.82 -9.54 52.75
C ALA A 523 20.43 -10.19 52.89
N ALA A 524 19.73 -10.44 51.78
CA ALA A 524 18.44 -11.11 51.75
C ALA A 524 18.51 -12.54 52.33
N LYS A 525 19.54 -13.32 51.93
CA LYS A 525 19.79 -14.66 52.51
C LYS A 525 20.17 -14.60 53.99
N SER A 526 20.83 -13.54 54.44
CA SER A 526 21.15 -13.32 55.85
C SER A 526 19.88 -13.04 56.66
N MET A 527 19.05 -12.10 56.21
CA MET A 527 17.75 -11.79 56.80
C MET A 527 16.87 -13.04 56.87
N ALA A 528 16.78 -13.81 55.79
CA ALA A 528 15.97 -15.03 55.75
C ALA A 528 16.40 -16.06 56.80
N ARG A 529 17.72 -16.23 57.02
CA ARG A 529 18.26 -17.11 58.07
C ARG A 529 17.94 -16.59 59.47
N THR A 530 18.06 -15.28 59.69
CA THR A 530 17.78 -14.65 60.99
C THR A 530 16.30 -14.72 61.36
N LEU A 531 15.41 -14.45 60.40
CA LEU A 531 13.95 -14.49 60.59
C LEU A 531 13.36 -15.90 60.42
N GLN A 532 14.18 -16.89 60.06
CA GLN A 532 13.77 -18.29 59.79
C GLN A 532 12.65 -18.40 58.74
N ILE A 533 12.68 -17.56 57.71
CA ILE A 533 11.71 -17.59 56.62
C ILE A 533 12.22 -18.42 55.42
N PRO A 534 11.36 -19.22 54.77
CA PRO A 534 11.70 -19.93 53.55
C PRO A 534 11.70 -18.96 52.35
N LEU A 535 12.85 -18.36 52.06
CA LEU A 535 13.00 -17.37 50.98
C LEU A 535 13.50 -18.02 49.68
N GLU A 536 12.80 -17.76 48.59
CA GLU A 536 13.26 -17.98 47.21
C GLU A 536 13.47 -16.65 46.50
N MET A 537 14.49 -16.58 45.66
CA MET A 537 14.85 -15.36 44.94
C MET A 537 14.90 -15.64 43.44
N MET A 538 14.37 -14.70 42.66
CA MET A 538 14.41 -14.74 41.20
C MET A 538 14.83 -13.39 40.63
N TYR A 539 15.88 -13.41 39.80
CA TYR A 539 16.32 -12.25 39.06
C TYR A 539 15.49 -12.10 37.77
N VAL A 540 14.77 -10.98 37.68
CA VAL A 540 13.85 -10.65 36.58
C VAL A 540 14.50 -9.76 35.53
N GLY A 541 15.55 -9.01 35.86
CA GLY A 541 16.28 -8.17 34.91
C GLY A 541 15.84 -6.70 34.89
N LYS A 542 16.02 -6.05 33.73
CA LYS A 542 15.79 -4.61 33.49
C LYS A 542 15.03 -4.43 32.17
N SER A 543 14.32 -3.31 32.00
CA SER A 543 13.47 -3.03 30.83
C SER A 543 14.15 -3.13 29.47
N ASN A 544 15.47 -2.96 29.41
CA ASN A 544 16.27 -3.16 28.20
C ASN A 544 17.18 -4.40 28.34
N PRO A 545 16.68 -5.63 28.07
CA PRO A 545 17.45 -6.85 28.17
C PRO A 545 18.49 -6.98 27.04
N GLY A 546 19.57 -6.21 27.13
CA GLY A 546 20.72 -6.24 26.24
C GLY A 546 21.73 -7.35 26.57
N GLN A 547 22.94 -7.25 26.02
CA GLN A 547 24.01 -8.20 26.35
C GLN A 547 24.40 -8.15 27.83
N LYS A 548 24.24 -6.97 28.46
CA LYS A 548 24.55 -6.78 29.88
C LYS A 548 23.72 -7.71 30.77
N VAL A 549 22.40 -7.76 30.59
CA VAL A 549 21.50 -8.64 31.37
C VAL A 549 21.85 -10.11 31.17
N LYS A 550 22.22 -10.52 29.95
CA LYS A 550 22.69 -11.90 29.68
C LYS A 550 23.96 -12.26 30.46
N ARG A 551 24.92 -11.34 30.57
CA ARG A 551 26.14 -11.54 31.37
C ARG A 551 25.84 -11.62 32.87
N ILE A 552 24.89 -10.80 33.34
CA ILE A 552 24.40 -10.82 34.71
C ILE A 552 23.76 -12.17 35.04
N ASN A 553 22.82 -12.65 34.21
CA ASN A 553 22.19 -13.97 34.37
C ASN A 553 23.22 -15.08 34.51
N LYS A 554 24.23 -15.08 33.62
CA LYS A 554 25.32 -16.07 33.68
C LYS A 554 26.09 -15.99 35.00
N THR A 555 26.38 -14.79 35.47
CA THR A 555 27.17 -14.58 36.71
C THR A 555 26.38 -14.99 37.94
N ILE A 556 25.09 -14.67 38.01
CA ILE A 556 24.17 -15.09 39.08
C ILE A 556 24.08 -16.61 39.16
N TYR A 557 23.99 -17.27 38.00
CA TYR A 557 23.97 -18.73 37.91
C TYR A 557 25.30 -19.35 38.34
N ASP A 558 26.42 -18.87 37.79
CA ASP A 558 27.77 -19.38 38.08
C ASP A 558 28.14 -19.20 39.59
N GLU A 559 27.69 -18.11 40.21
CA GLU A 559 27.89 -17.82 41.64
C GLU A 559 26.80 -18.39 42.56
N ASN A 560 25.79 -19.06 42.01
CA ASN A 560 24.63 -19.61 42.75
C ASN A 560 23.96 -18.58 43.69
N LEU A 561 23.78 -17.36 43.19
CA LEU A 561 23.21 -16.26 43.98
C LEU A 561 21.68 -16.40 44.11
N SER A 562 20.99 -16.79 43.04
CA SER A 562 19.52 -16.94 42.99
C SER A 562 19.09 -17.67 41.71
N ASN A 563 17.77 -17.88 41.52
CA ASN A 563 17.22 -18.31 40.24
C ASN A 563 17.20 -17.15 39.23
N VAL A 564 17.25 -17.45 37.94
CA VAL A 564 17.31 -16.44 36.87
C VAL A 564 16.27 -16.74 35.79
N LEU A 565 15.62 -15.69 35.27
CA LEU A 565 14.89 -15.79 34.02
C LEU A 565 15.88 -15.90 32.86
N THR A 566 15.97 -17.08 32.26
CA THR A 566 16.99 -17.36 31.24
C THR A 566 16.65 -16.78 29.87
N ASP A 567 15.36 -16.71 29.53
CA ASP A 567 14.88 -16.19 28.25
C ASP A 567 14.73 -14.65 28.29
N PRO A 568 15.52 -13.89 27.51
CA PRO A 568 15.38 -12.44 27.39
C PRO A 568 13.99 -11.98 26.91
N THR A 569 13.26 -12.84 26.19
CA THR A 569 11.92 -12.57 25.68
C THR A 569 10.91 -12.48 26.81
N ILE A 570 11.04 -13.35 27.82
CA ILE A 570 10.21 -13.32 29.04
C ILE A 570 10.56 -12.10 29.91
N ILE A 571 11.84 -11.75 30.01
CA ILE A 571 12.28 -10.53 30.70
C ILE A 571 11.67 -9.29 30.03
N TRP A 572 11.77 -9.19 28.71
CA TRP A 572 11.14 -8.13 27.92
C TRP A 572 9.62 -8.09 28.16
N PHE A 573 8.98 -9.24 28.10
CA PHE A 573 7.53 -9.36 28.27
C PHE A 573 7.06 -8.91 29.65
N PHE A 574 7.80 -9.19 30.73
CA PHE A 574 7.48 -8.70 32.07
C PHE A 574 7.31 -7.17 32.09
N TRP A 575 8.26 -6.45 31.49
CA TRP A 575 8.24 -4.99 31.44
C TRP A 575 7.16 -4.46 30.51
N VAL A 576 7.02 -5.04 29.31
CA VAL A 576 5.97 -4.64 28.36
C VAL A 576 4.57 -4.89 28.91
N ARG A 577 4.39 -5.96 29.70
CA ARG A 577 3.13 -6.25 30.38
C ARG A 577 2.82 -5.21 31.45
N LEU A 578 3.81 -4.80 32.26
CA LEU A 578 3.65 -3.69 33.22
C LEU A 578 3.33 -2.36 32.54
N GLU A 579 4.03 -2.02 31.45
CA GLU A 579 3.72 -0.86 30.63
C GLU A 579 2.30 -0.93 30.05
N SER A 580 1.86 -2.13 29.65
CA SER A 580 0.50 -2.35 29.17
C SER A 580 -0.56 -2.16 30.24
N MET A 581 -0.27 -2.57 31.49
CA MET A 581 -1.16 -2.29 32.63
C MET A 581 -1.29 -0.77 32.84
N TRP A 582 -0.18 -0.04 32.77
CA TRP A 582 -0.18 1.43 32.86
C TRP A 582 -1.01 2.07 31.75
N HIS A 583 -0.81 1.65 30.49
CA HIS A 583 -1.56 2.14 29.34
C HIS A 583 -3.07 1.86 29.46
N SER A 584 -3.44 0.64 29.84
CA SER A 584 -4.83 0.23 30.06
C SER A 584 -5.50 1.05 31.17
N LYS A 585 -4.83 1.25 32.31
CA LYS A 585 -5.34 2.12 33.40
C LYS A 585 -5.50 3.57 32.96
N LEU A 586 -4.56 4.09 32.17
CA LEU A 586 -4.63 5.46 31.66
C LEU A 586 -5.83 5.65 30.71
N GLN A 587 -6.13 4.67 29.87
CA GLN A 587 -7.32 4.69 29.00
C GLN A 587 -8.63 4.77 29.80
N GLN A 588 -8.66 4.19 31.00
CA GLN A 588 -9.78 4.29 31.96
C GLN A 588 -9.77 5.57 32.80
N SER A 589 -8.94 6.56 32.44
CA SER A 589 -8.77 7.83 33.17
C SER A 589 -8.34 7.62 34.64
N LYS A 590 -7.61 6.54 34.93
CA LYS A 590 -7.01 6.29 36.25
C LYS A 590 -5.68 7.02 36.38
N THR A 591 -5.43 7.53 37.58
CA THR A 591 -4.23 8.29 37.94
C THR A 591 -3.67 7.76 39.25
N VAL A 592 -2.44 8.16 39.57
CA VAL A 592 -1.75 7.77 40.81
C VAL A 592 -2.55 8.14 42.06
N GLU A 593 -3.31 9.24 42.00
CA GLU A 593 -4.10 9.73 43.13
C GLU A 593 -5.43 8.99 43.33
N ASN A 594 -5.94 8.31 42.29
CA ASN A 594 -7.29 7.74 42.28
C ASN A 594 -7.35 6.20 42.18
N ASP A 595 -6.22 5.54 41.91
CA ASP A 595 -6.15 4.10 41.72
C ASP A 595 -4.85 3.53 42.32
N GLN A 596 -5.00 2.63 43.31
CA GLN A 596 -3.87 2.01 44.01
C GLN A 596 -3.01 1.17 43.06
N ILE A 597 -3.62 0.44 42.13
CA ILE A 597 -2.87 -0.41 41.19
C ILE A 597 -1.99 0.47 40.30
N MET A 598 -2.53 1.59 39.82
CA MET A 598 -1.79 2.59 39.03
C MET A 598 -0.59 3.15 39.79
N LEU A 599 -0.77 3.52 41.07
CA LEU A 599 0.33 3.96 41.94
C LEU A 599 1.45 2.91 42.02
N GLU A 600 1.10 1.64 42.28
CA GLU A 600 2.11 0.59 42.45
C GLU A 600 2.81 0.22 41.12
N ILE A 601 2.11 0.23 39.99
CA ILE A 601 2.71 0.06 38.65
C ILE A 601 3.74 1.16 38.40
N MET A 602 3.38 2.43 38.66
CA MET A 602 4.29 3.56 38.44
C MET A 602 5.51 3.51 39.37
N ARG A 603 5.39 2.96 40.59
CA ARG A 603 6.55 2.71 41.46
C ARG A 603 7.53 1.73 40.82
N ILE A 604 7.09 0.55 40.39
CA ILE A 604 7.98 -0.44 39.74
C ILE A 604 8.65 0.14 38.50
N LEU A 605 7.87 0.77 37.61
CA LEU A 605 8.41 1.41 36.39
C LEU A 605 9.43 2.51 36.72
N SER A 606 9.23 3.25 37.81
CA SER A 606 10.21 4.26 38.26
C SER A 606 11.49 3.62 38.79
N PHE A 607 11.41 2.45 39.45
CA PHE A 607 12.59 1.78 40.00
C PHE A 607 13.51 1.21 38.92
N ASP A 608 12.96 0.78 37.78
CA ASP A 608 13.76 0.33 36.63
C ASP A 608 14.74 1.40 36.14
N SER A 609 14.34 2.67 36.23
CA SER A 609 15.19 3.78 35.81
C SER A 609 16.33 4.12 36.79
N SER A 610 16.36 3.47 37.96
CA SER A 610 17.41 3.69 38.96
C SER A 610 18.76 3.11 38.54
N ASP A 611 19.83 3.72 39.06
CA ASP A 611 21.21 3.34 38.75
C ASP A 611 21.66 2.05 39.45
N LEU A 612 20.90 1.57 40.45
CA LEU A 612 21.21 0.35 41.21
C LEU A 612 20.33 -0.82 40.76
N GLY A 613 19.15 -0.95 41.37
CA GLY A 613 18.23 -2.04 41.14
C GLY A 613 16.89 -1.83 41.85
N TRP A 614 16.07 -2.86 41.87
CA TRP A 614 14.74 -2.87 42.48
C TRP A 614 14.44 -4.25 43.06
N ALA A 615 13.56 -4.29 44.05
CA ALA A 615 13.11 -5.55 44.63
C ALA A 615 11.64 -5.48 45.06
N VAL A 616 10.98 -6.63 44.92
CA VAL A 616 9.63 -6.91 45.42
C VAL A 616 9.72 -8.19 46.23
N LEU A 617 9.25 -8.16 47.47
CA LEU A 617 9.13 -9.33 48.33
C LEU A 617 7.65 -9.63 48.56
N SER A 618 7.25 -10.88 48.37
CA SER A 618 5.87 -11.32 48.46
C SER A 618 5.73 -12.55 49.34
N GLN A 619 4.53 -12.72 49.90
CA GLN A 619 4.12 -13.92 50.61
C GLN A 619 2.71 -14.29 50.14
N GLY A 620 2.61 -15.42 49.43
CA GLY A 620 1.40 -15.76 48.69
C GLY A 620 1.16 -14.81 47.51
N THR A 621 -0.09 -14.73 47.03
CA THR A 621 -0.42 -14.02 45.79
C THR A 621 -0.84 -12.56 45.97
N VAL A 622 -1.24 -12.13 47.17
CA VAL A 622 -1.92 -10.83 47.38
C VAL A 622 -1.05 -9.82 48.13
N ARG A 623 -0.13 -10.26 49.00
CA ARG A 623 0.66 -9.34 49.84
C ARG A 623 2.08 -9.19 49.30
N MET A 624 2.49 -7.94 49.08
CA MET A 624 3.83 -7.58 48.62
C MET A 624 4.33 -6.33 49.34
N THR A 625 5.65 -6.24 49.49
CA THR A 625 6.37 -4.99 49.77
C THR A 625 7.38 -4.76 48.66
N GLN A 626 7.63 -3.51 48.30
CA GLN A 626 8.50 -3.17 47.19
C GLN A 626 9.33 -1.94 47.48
N GLY A 627 10.48 -1.83 46.83
CA GLY A 627 11.32 -0.66 46.99
C GLY A 627 12.47 -0.57 46.00
N LYS A 628 13.00 0.64 45.92
CA LYS A 628 14.23 0.96 45.19
C LYS A 628 15.43 0.26 45.83
N GLY A 629 16.41 -0.11 45.03
CA GLY A 629 17.48 -1.03 45.43
C GLY A 629 18.35 -0.55 46.60
N ASP A 630 18.56 0.76 46.75
CA ASP A 630 19.25 1.35 47.90
C ASP A 630 18.43 1.24 49.19
N SER A 631 17.16 1.66 49.12
CA SER A 631 16.23 1.68 50.24
C SER A 631 15.91 0.27 50.72
N PHE A 632 15.71 -0.66 49.78
CA PHE A 632 15.46 -2.06 50.08
C PHE A 632 16.70 -2.73 50.67
N LEU A 633 17.89 -2.50 50.10
CA LEU A 633 19.14 -3.04 50.67
C LEU A 633 19.38 -2.52 52.08
N LYS A 634 19.18 -1.22 52.32
CA LYS A 634 19.29 -0.63 53.65
C LYS A 634 18.31 -1.27 54.65
N CYS A 635 17.07 -1.52 54.23
CA CYS A 635 16.10 -2.26 55.05
C CYS A 635 16.60 -3.66 55.44
N LEU A 636 17.27 -4.37 54.53
CA LEU A 636 17.86 -5.68 54.82
C LEU A 636 19.06 -5.61 55.77
N ASP A 637 19.93 -4.59 55.62
CA ASP A 637 21.13 -4.40 56.43
C ASP A 637 20.78 -3.91 57.86
N GLU A 638 19.79 -3.04 58.00
CA GLU A 638 19.33 -2.47 59.27
C GLU A 638 18.17 -3.29 59.89
N LEU A 639 18.20 -4.62 59.71
CA LEU A 639 17.19 -5.55 60.25
C LEU A 639 16.94 -5.35 61.75
N ASP A 640 17.99 -5.03 62.52
CA ASP A 640 17.89 -4.86 63.98
C ASP A 640 16.96 -3.71 64.40
N GLU A 641 16.75 -2.72 63.54
CA GLU A 641 15.92 -1.53 63.83
C GLU A 641 14.42 -1.83 63.76
N TRP A 642 14.00 -2.78 62.93
CA TRP A 642 12.58 -3.08 62.68
C TRP A 642 12.17 -4.53 62.94
N LYS A 643 13.12 -5.45 63.20
CA LYS A 643 12.80 -6.87 63.50
C LYS A 643 11.87 -7.05 64.70
N GLY A 644 11.83 -6.08 65.62
CA GLY A 644 10.93 -6.10 66.78
C GLY A 644 9.45 -6.09 66.37
N ASP A 645 9.11 -5.36 65.30
CA ASP A 645 7.75 -5.20 64.79
C ASP A 645 7.24 -6.43 64.02
N VAL A 646 8.14 -7.36 63.67
CA VAL A 646 7.80 -8.56 62.86
C VAL A 646 6.80 -9.46 63.58
N ASN A 647 6.91 -9.60 64.90
CA ASN A 647 5.99 -10.44 65.68
C ASN A 647 4.57 -9.87 65.72
N ASP A 648 4.43 -8.56 65.64
CA ASP A 648 3.15 -7.86 65.77
C ASP A 648 2.47 -7.64 64.42
N LYS A 649 3.24 -7.26 63.39
CA LYS A 649 2.72 -6.83 62.07
C LYS A 649 3.01 -7.80 60.93
N GLY A 650 3.92 -8.76 61.14
CA GLY A 650 4.47 -9.64 60.11
C GLY A 650 5.62 -8.99 59.32
N VAL A 651 6.40 -9.84 58.63
CA VAL A 651 7.62 -9.43 57.91
C VAL A 651 7.35 -8.36 56.86
N LEU A 652 6.38 -8.58 55.96
CA LEU A 652 6.12 -7.67 54.83
C LEU A 652 5.69 -6.29 55.29
N THR A 653 4.77 -6.20 56.26
CA THR A 653 4.27 -4.93 56.78
C THR A 653 5.36 -4.16 57.52
N ALA A 654 6.17 -4.84 58.34
CA ALA A 654 7.26 -4.20 59.07
C ALA A 654 8.35 -3.65 58.12
N MET A 655 8.65 -4.38 57.04
CA MET A 655 9.54 -3.89 55.99
C MET A 655 8.96 -2.68 55.26
N ASP A 656 7.67 -2.72 54.91
CA ASP A 656 6.99 -1.64 54.20
C ASP A 656 6.98 -0.34 55.02
N ASP A 657 6.61 -0.43 56.31
CA ASP A 657 6.64 0.69 57.26
C ASP A 657 8.05 1.30 57.36
N TYR A 658 9.08 0.45 57.45
CA TYR A 658 10.47 0.91 57.54
C TYR A 658 10.94 1.58 56.24
N ILE A 659 10.67 0.96 55.08
CA ILE A 659 11.05 1.50 53.76
C ILE A 659 10.38 2.87 53.53
N GLN A 660 9.10 3.01 53.87
CA GLN A 660 8.39 4.30 53.79
C GLN A 660 8.99 5.33 54.78
N GLY A 661 9.42 4.90 55.96
CA GLY A 661 10.05 5.76 56.97
C GLY A 661 11.42 6.33 56.57
N ILE A 662 12.18 5.62 55.73
CA ILE A 662 13.51 6.08 55.26
C ILE A 662 13.46 6.90 53.97
N GLN A 663 12.33 6.95 53.26
CA GLN A 663 12.18 7.74 52.05
C GLN A 663 12.28 9.23 52.36
N GLN A 664 13.30 9.91 51.80
CA GLN A 664 13.45 11.35 51.98
C GLN A 664 12.52 12.14 51.04
N PRO A 665 11.89 13.24 51.50
CA PRO A 665 10.94 14.04 50.70
C PRO A 665 11.52 14.66 49.42
N HIS A 666 12.85 14.69 49.29
CA HIS A 666 13.57 15.43 48.25
C HIS A 666 14.24 14.55 47.18
N HIS A 667 14.03 13.23 47.18
CA HIS A 667 14.50 12.36 46.11
C HIS A 667 13.44 12.23 45.02
N CYS A 668 13.67 12.86 43.87
CA CYS A 668 12.84 12.65 42.68
C CYS A 668 13.35 11.42 41.92
N ASN A 669 12.49 10.42 41.73
CA ASN A 669 12.78 9.31 40.81
C ASN A 669 12.69 9.78 39.36
N ARG A 670 13.50 9.15 38.52
CA ARG A 670 13.33 9.25 37.07
C ARG A 670 12.22 8.28 36.67
N LEU A 671 11.48 8.62 35.62
CA LEU A 671 10.58 7.69 34.95
C LEU A 671 10.91 7.77 33.48
N ILE A 672 11.29 6.64 32.89
CA ILE A 672 11.57 6.55 31.46
C ILE A 672 10.40 5.80 30.86
N LEU A 673 9.47 6.53 30.26
CA LEU A 673 8.43 5.93 29.44
C LEU A 673 8.96 5.84 28.01
N PRO A 674 8.83 4.70 27.32
CA PRO A 674 9.13 4.63 25.89
C PRO A 674 8.29 5.67 25.17
N GLY A 675 8.89 6.46 24.27
CA GLY A 675 8.22 7.56 23.58
C GLY A 675 6.86 7.13 23.02
N VAL A 676 5.79 7.82 23.41
CA VAL A 676 4.44 7.54 22.93
C VAL A 676 3.90 8.76 22.19
N ASP A 677 3.44 8.50 20.98
CA ASP A 677 2.68 9.44 20.16
C ASP A 677 1.39 9.84 20.90
N GLY A 678 1.34 11.07 21.38
CA GLY A 678 0.13 11.76 21.84
C GLY A 678 -0.58 11.22 23.09
N THR A 679 -0.18 10.07 23.65
CA THR A 679 -0.87 9.40 24.77
C THR A 679 -0.17 9.58 26.12
N ILE A 680 1.02 10.17 26.18
CA ILE A 680 1.64 10.53 27.46
C ILE A 680 0.92 11.79 27.98
N PRO A 681 0.32 11.75 29.18
CA PRO A 681 -0.32 12.93 29.77
C PRO A 681 0.66 14.10 29.88
N ASP A 682 0.18 15.32 29.66
CA ASP A 682 1.01 16.53 29.82
C ASP A 682 1.51 16.73 31.25
N LYS A 683 0.87 16.08 32.22
CA LYS A 683 1.24 16.07 33.63
C LYS A 683 1.21 14.65 34.17
N ILE A 684 2.34 14.22 34.72
CA ILE A 684 2.48 12.99 35.50
C ILE A 684 2.96 13.40 36.89
N VAL A 685 2.41 12.80 37.93
CA VAL A 685 2.90 12.98 39.31
C VAL A 685 3.81 11.83 39.70
N CYS A 686 4.80 12.13 40.53
CA CYS A 686 5.71 11.13 41.07
C CYS A 686 4.95 10.22 42.07
N ALA A 687 5.09 8.91 41.90
CA ALA A 687 4.45 7.92 42.77
C ALA A 687 5.03 7.84 44.20
N GLU A 688 6.18 8.47 44.45
CA GLU A 688 6.79 8.55 45.79
C GLU A 688 6.48 9.88 46.50
N CYS A 689 6.74 11.02 45.84
CA CYS A 689 6.63 12.34 46.49
C CYS A 689 5.37 13.13 46.12
N GLY A 690 4.56 12.64 45.17
CA GLY A 690 3.33 13.29 44.70
C GLY A 690 3.53 14.60 43.92
N GLN A 691 4.78 15.04 43.70
CA GLN A 691 5.08 16.25 42.94
C GLN A 691 4.94 16.02 41.42
N PRO A 692 4.56 17.05 40.65
CA PRO A 692 4.53 16.96 39.19
C PRO A 692 5.95 16.72 38.65
N MET A 693 6.08 15.75 37.75
CA MET A 693 7.34 15.41 37.08
C MET A 693 7.61 16.31 35.87
N GLU A 694 8.87 16.66 35.66
CA GLU A 694 9.32 17.38 34.46
C GLU A 694 9.45 16.43 33.26
N LYS A 695 9.00 16.89 32.08
CA LYS A 695 9.05 16.13 30.82
C LYS A 695 10.34 16.45 30.05
N PHE A 696 11.14 15.42 29.78
CA PHE A 696 12.35 15.51 28.95
C PHE A 696 12.30 14.50 27.80
N TYR A 697 12.83 14.88 26.63
CA TYR A 697 13.07 13.95 25.52
C TYR A 697 14.48 13.37 25.64
N MET A 698 14.59 12.05 25.65
CA MET A 698 15.89 11.34 25.66
C MET A 698 16.06 10.55 24.36
N TYR A 699 17.17 10.79 23.68
CA TYR A 699 17.64 9.95 22.57
C TYR A 699 18.64 8.94 23.13
N ARG A 700 18.40 7.65 22.93
CA ARG A 700 19.31 6.56 23.34
C ARG A 700 19.69 5.74 22.11
N CYS A 701 20.98 5.54 21.89
CA CYS A 701 21.48 4.66 20.83
C CYS A 701 21.46 3.21 21.34
N CYS A 702 20.74 2.32 20.64
CA CYS A 702 20.61 0.92 21.04
C CYS A 702 21.83 0.13 20.53
N ASN A 703 22.85 -0.02 21.37
CA ASN A 703 23.96 -0.98 21.15
C ASN A 703 24.62 -1.44 22.47
N GLU A 704 23.91 -1.41 23.60
CA GLU A 704 24.39 -1.93 24.91
C GLU A 704 23.55 -3.11 25.42
#